data_AF-A0A165Q9M5-F1
#
_entry.id   AF-A0A165Q9M5-F1
#
_cell.length_a   1.000
_cell.length_b   1.000
_cell.length_c   1.000
_cell.angle_alpha   90.00
_cell.angle_beta   90.00
_cell.angle_gamma   90.00
#
_symmetry.space_group_name_H-M   'P 1'
#
loop_
_entity.id
_entity.type
_entity.pdbx_description
1 polymer ?
#
loop_
_entity_poly.entity_id
_entity_poly.type
_entity_poly.pdbx_seq_one_letter_code
_entity_poly.pdbx_strand_id
1 'polypeptide(L)'
;MAPSKPVILLFSLSDFRMDDMDAHLLKHLRTESQVQVIRSRDAALQWLSKNPRPQAILLTDEVVTERRQEALLKKLAEYTKAGGTIVFGCRFSTFVKAKAMENMFQRTLGLPWARGSYHRTTFSLNKNVENIGTDTLPSSYSMKAMHLQNVAPTAAVYLPSEASRIESHVFAPTPITKLEETPAAFAKVGLGYVGFVGDVNEEEPTTHLLIAMLLASSEAQRYTGSSTSRDQKNVPRSSILILSLHKDDHFDSLNAGVYAALRSRASVTEASTEREALNALTASLAPSAVLVTDAGVMDEDYSQVLLKLLAYIQRRESTTVFACQFSSFVRWPDLDALFKRLGLAWRSGSYTKMDVTVTKAVDDVDFDSLIETHECPKALFLQDVPWEESVYVPTLQYRSKETMAAFGWTERGGRVGYVGDVNPSENMTKLIVALCFPKTSPVSIEAPPESQAAIRPSSPTSREGVIDSTAKPAVLLISFDNGPSFEGMEKQLFSALKRNVLVLQSSNADAALKHLSRKPSPTAVFLTHPGFVHNDNIVQRLVKYAREGGRVVLGSQFSTHLQLDDFKPFFRKWNLPWDSGAYHRTTVALNPAGIPSPLHPSKLFDAYSMKAVHLKNVKDKHKVYVPTSGSCVETPSGEPGQPVSGSLLNECPAAWVPVGKGYLGYIGDVNSEEESTRLALEMCGITVKPGDLGPRTWDVGVTIGAGQVTPISETCAERHLPVYTKRAQLRSREKEVAVRSVKRANNSRRKRLVAERLKEEGNKFFKQGKSAQAASRYRQAALVYEPRPVYMSNLAAALLKMGWYVVQY
;
A
#
# COMPACT_ATOMS: atom_id res chain seq x y z
N MET A 1 -9.33 3.22 45.59
CA MET A 1 -8.57 2.32 44.68
C MET A 1 -9.11 2.51 43.29
N ALA A 2 -8.27 2.74 42.28
CA ALA A 2 -8.73 2.79 40.90
C ALA A 2 -9.25 1.39 40.47
N PRO A 3 -10.34 1.28 39.71
CA PRO A 3 -10.79 0.00 39.19
C PRO A 3 -9.69 -0.65 38.36
N SER A 4 -9.45 -1.95 38.55
CA SER A 4 -8.46 -2.69 37.76
C SER A 4 -8.86 -2.69 36.29
N LYS A 5 -7.91 -2.41 35.40
CA LYS A 5 -8.15 -2.46 33.94
C LYS A 5 -8.64 -3.84 33.52
N PRO A 6 -9.54 -3.93 32.52
CA PRO A 6 -10.00 -5.21 32.01
C PRO A 6 -8.86 -6.01 31.40
N VAL A 7 -8.88 -7.34 31.54
CA VAL A 7 -7.85 -8.22 30.96
C VAL A 7 -8.32 -8.75 29.62
N ILE A 8 -7.58 -8.46 28.55
CA ILE A 8 -7.82 -8.94 27.19
C ILE A 8 -6.68 -9.88 26.79
N LEU A 9 -7.03 -11.08 26.31
CA LEU A 9 -6.07 -12.04 25.78
C LEU A 9 -6.05 -12.03 24.26
N LEU A 10 -4.87 -12.05 23.67
CA LEU A 10 -4.66 -12.15 22.23
C LEU A 10 -4.08 -13.51 21.92
N PHE A 11 -4.87 -14.39 21.32
CA PHE A 11 -4.39 -15.70 20.90
C PHE A 11 -3.77 -15.55 19.52
N SER A 12 -2.44 -15.59 19.51
CA SER A 12 -1.60 -15.60 18.33
C SER A 12 -0.81 -16.90 18.38
N LEU A 13 -1.51 -17.99 18.02
CA LEU A 13 -1.03 -19.37 18.17
C LEU A 13 -0.13 -19.79 16.99
N SER A 14 -0.10 -18.99 15.94
CA SER A 14 0.92 -19.01 14.91
C SER A 14 2.21 -18.33 15.40
N ASP A 15 3.33 -18.57 14.72
CA ASP A 15 4.60 -17.89 15.05
C ASP A 15 4.62 -16.40 14.65
N PHE A 16 3.49 -15.84 14.22
CA PHE A 16 3.36 -14.46 13.75
C PHE A 16 3.53 -13.44 14.87
N ARG A 17 4.20 -12.33 14.55
CA ARG A 17 4.31 -11.18 15.45
C ARG A 17 3.30 -10.13 15.03
N MET A 18 2.34 -9.87 15.92
CA MET A 18 1.43 -8.74 15.81
C MET A 18 2.11 -7.37 15.97
N ASP A 19 3.41 -7.33 16.31
CA ASP A 19 4.12 -6.09 16.61
C ASP A 19 4.35 -5.19 15.37
N ASP A 20 4.25 -5.74 14.14
CA ASP A 20 4.55 -4.99 12.90
C ASP A 20 3.29 -4.45 12.19
N MET A 21 2.29 -5.31 11.96
CA MET A 21 1.06 -4.97 11.23
C MET A 21 -0.02 -4.41 12.16
N ASP A 22 -0.25 -5.08 13.30
CA ASP A 22 -1.26 -4.73 14.29
C ASP A 22 -0.73 -3.80 15.41
N ALA A 23 0.40 -3.11 15.17
CA ALA A 23 1.05 -2.25 16.17
C ALA A 23 0.09 -1.18 16.72
N HIS A 24 -0.72 -0.60 15.83
CA HIS A 24 -1.71 0.41 16.15
C HIS A 24 -2.84 -0.14 17.03
N LEU A 25 -3.38 -1.33 16.70
CA LEU A 25 -4.37 -2.05 17.50
C LEU A 25 -3.84 -2.39 18.90
N LEU A 26 -2.64 -2.97 18.98
CA LEU A 26 -1.99 -3.34 20.24
C LEU A 26 -1.77 -2.14 21.14
N LYS A 27 -1.31 -1.03 20.56
CA LYS A 27 -1.11 0.22 21.30
C LYS A 27 -2.44 0.72 21.87
N HIS A 28 -3.49 0.76 21.07
CA HIS A 28 -4.80 1.23 21.50
C HIS A 28 -5.40 0.33 22.60
N LEU A 29 -5.34 -0.99 22.43
CA LEU A 29 -5.81 -1.94 23.44
C LEU A 29 -5.06 -1.80 24.77
N ARG A 30 -3.74 -1.56 24.76
CA ARG A 30 -2.94 -1.36 25.99
C ARG A 30 -3.28 -0.06 26.73
N THR A 31 -3.82 0.94 26.05
CA THR A 31 -4.33 2.16 26.68
C THR A 31 -5.55 1.84 27.54
N GLU A 32 -6.49 1.06 27.01
CA GLU A 32 -7.80 0.78 27.64
C GLU A 32 -7.81 -0.47 28.53
N SER A 33 -6.87 -1.40 28.34
CA SER A 33 -6.91 -2.73 28.95
C SER A 33 -5.53 -3.28 29.31
N GLN A 34 -5.50 -4.31 30.15
CA GLN A 34 -4.33 -5.15 30.35
C GLN A 34 -4.31 -6.24 29.26
N VAL A 35 -3.39 -6.09 28.31
CA VAL A 35 -3.29 -6.99 27.14
C VAL A 35 -2.23 -8.06 27.38
N GLN A 36 -2.56 -9.32 27.11
CA GLN A 36 -1.60 -10.44 27.14
C GLN A 36 -1.63 -11.25 25.85
N VAL A 37 -0.47 -11.45 25.21
CA VAL A 37 -0.34 -12.24 23.98
C VAL A 37 -0.02 -13.68 24.35
N ILE A 38 -0.86 -14.61 23.91
CA ILE A 38 -0.78 -16.04 24.19
C ILE A 38 -0.38 -16.78 22.92
N ARG A 39 0.78 -17.44 22.96
CA ARG A 39 1.41 -18.09 21.80
C ARG A 39 1.39 -19.61 21.80
N SER A 40 0.80 -20.23 22.81
CA SER A 40 0.72 -21.69 22.88
C SER A 40 -0.65 -22.14 23.36
N ARG A 41 -1.05 -23.32 22.88
CA ARG A 41 -2.31 -23.98 23.28
C ARG A 41 -2.37 -24.17 24.79
N ASP A 42 -1.28 -24.65 25.39
CA ASP A 42 -1.28 -25.01 26.80
C ASP A 42 -1.36 -23.76 27.68
N ALA A 43 -0.70 -22.66 27.30
CA ALA A 43 -0.88 -21.37 27.97
C ALA A 43 -2.31 -20.83 27.81
N ALA A 44 -2.91 -20.98 26.63
CA ALA A 44 -4.30 -20.58 26.38
C ALA A 44 -5.29 -21.34 27.28
N LEU A 45 -5.13 -22.67 27.40
CA LEU A 45 -5.94 -23.50 28.28
C LEU A 45 -5.77 -23.14 29.76
N GLN A 46 -4.53 -22.84 30.18
CA GLN A 46 -4.25 -22.39 31.54
C GLN A 46 -4.95 -21.05 31.84
N TRP A 47 -4.85 -20.08 30.94
CA TRP A 47 -5.53 -18.78 31.08
C TRP A 47 -7.05 -18.91 31.13
N LEU A 48 -7.65 -19.76 30.29
CA LEU A 48 -9.09 -20.03 30.31
C LEU A 48 -9.57 -20.68 31.63
N SER A 49 -8.65 -21.24 32.42
CA SER A 49 -8.94 -21.87 33.70
C SER A 49 -8.66 -20.96 34.91
N LYS A 50 -8.08 -19.78 34.71
CA LYS A 50 -7.77 -18.82 35.79
C LYS A 50 -9.01 -18.09 36.31
N ASN A 51 -8.94 -17.71 37.59
CA ASN A 51 -9.87 -16.79 38.24
C ASN A 51 -9.08 -15.58 38.79
N PRO A 52 -9.50 -14.33 38.54
CA PRO A 52 -10.64 -13.94 37.71
C PRO A 52 -10.43 -14.28 36.21
N ARG A 53 -11.54 -14.53 35.51
CA ARG A 53 -11.52 -14.85 34.07
C ARG A 53 -11.16 -13.61 33.25
N PRO A 54 -10.49 -13.78 32.09
CA PRO A 54 -10.29 -12.68 31.16
C PRO A 54 -11.64 -12.16 30.67
N GLN A 55 -11.73 -10.86 30.37
CA GLN A 55 -12.97 -10.26 29.89
C GLN A 55 -13.27 -10.65 28.45
N ALA A 56 -12.25 -10.60 27.59
CA ALA A 56 -12.40 -10.92 26.19
C ALA A 56 -11.13 -11.55 25.62
N ILE A 57 -11.29 -12.28 24.52
CA ILE A 57 -10.22 -12.96 23.81
C ILE A 57 -10.29 -12.61 22.32
N LEU A 58 -9.22 -12.03 21.78
CA LEU A 58 -9.04 -11.82 20.35
C LEU A 58 -8.28 -12.99 19.74
N LEU A 59 -8.89 -13.67 18.78
CA LEU A 59 -8.33 -14.79 18.02
C LEU A 59 -7.78 -14.23 16.70
N THR A 60 -6.46 -14.11 16.65
CA THR A 60 -5.75 -13.31 15.62
C THR A 60 -5.36 -14.11 14.38
N ASP A 61 -5.35 -15.45 14.49
CA ASP A 61 -4.95 -16.35 13.41
C ASP A 61 -5.82 -17.60 13.31
N GLU A 62 -5.76 -18.25 12.15
CA GLU A 62 -6.59 -19.39 11.78
C GLU A 62 -6.24 -20.68 12.52
N VAL A 63 -5.10 -20.72 13.24
CA VAL A 63 -4.58 -21.93 13.89
C VAL A 63 -5.59 -22.51 14.87
N VAL A 64 -6.40 -21.66 15.51
CA VAL A 64 -7.49 -22.07 16.42
C VAL A 64 -8.51 -23.01 15.76
N THR A 65 -8.63 -23.00 14.42
CA THR A 65 -9.54 -23.86 13.65
C THR A 65 -8.94 -25.20 13.25
N GLU A 66 -7.64 -25.42 13.50
CA GLU A 66 -6.98 -26.65 13.13
C GLU A 66 -7.42 -27.82 14.03
N ARG A 67 -7.43 -29.04 13.46
CA ARG A 67 -7.83 -30.25 14.20
C ARG A 67 -7.08 -30.47 15.51
N ARG A 68 -5.79 -30.11 15.57
CA ARG A 68 -4.98 -30.24 16.79
C ARG A 68 -5.39 -29.27 17.91
N GLN A 69 -6.16 -28.23 17.58
CA GLN A 69 -6.69 -27.24 18.52
C GLN A 69 -8.16 -27.51 18.91
N GLU A 70 -8.74 -28.66 18.52
CA GLU A 70 -10.16 -28.96 18.77
C GLU A 70 -10.53 -28.83 20.26
N ALA A 71 -9.66 -29.27 21.17
CA ALA A 71 -9.87 -29.12 22.62
C ALA A 71 -9.90 -27.65 23.07
N LEU A 72 -9.02 -26.81 22.51
CA LEU A 72 -8.99 -25.38 22.80
C LEU A 72 -10.24 -24.68 22.27
N LEU A 73 -10.67 -25.02 21.05
CA LEU A 73 -11.86 -24.43 20.45
C LEU A 73 -13.14 -24.80 21.23
N LYS A 74 -13.25 -26.05 21.72
CA LYS A 74 -14.34 -26.44 22.64
C LYS A 74 -14.29 -25.62 23.94
N LYS A 75 -13.10 -25.41 24.50
CA LYS A 75 -12.93 -24.61 25.71
C LYS A 75 -13.29 -23.13 25.52
N LEU A 76 -12.96 -22.56 24.36
CA LEU A 76 -13.39 -21.21 23.97
C LEU A 76 -14.92 -21.12 23.87
N ALA A 77 -15.58 -22.11 23.27
CA ALA A 77 -17.03 -22.15 23.22
C ALA A 77 -17.68 -22.26 24.63
N GLU A 78 -17.11 -23.04 25.54
CA GLU A 78 -17.54 -23.08 26.95
C GLU A 78 -17.35 -21.72 27.65
N TYR A 79 -16.20 -21.08 27.46
CA TYR A 79 -15.90 -19.76 27.99
C TYR A 79 -16.91 -18.72 27.51
N THR A 80 -17.20 -18.70 26.20
CA THR A 80 -18.21 -17.80 25.63
C THR A 80 -19.59 -18.06 26.20
N LYS A 81 -20.04 -19.32 26.22
CA LYS A 81 -21.36 -19.68 26.77
C LYS A 81 -21.52 -19.25 28.24
N ALA A 82 -20.43 -19.20 28.99
CA ALA A 82 -20.40 -18.80 30.39
C ALA A 82 -20.22 -17.27 30.61
N GLY A 83 -20.33 -16.43 29.57
CA GLY A 83 -20.31 -14.97 29.69
C GLY A 83 -19.09 -14.29 29.09
N GLY A 84 -18.12 -15.05 28.59
CA GLY A 84 -16.93 -14.50 27.95
C GLY A 84 -17.18 -13.96 26.53
N THR A 85 -16.35 -13.02 26.08
CA THR A 85 -16.38 -12.54 24.69
C THR A 85 -15.20 -13.12 23.91
N ILE A 86 -15.44 -13.71 22.75
CA ILE A 86 -14.38 -14.07 21.80
C ILE A 86 -14.59 -13.33 20.48
N VAL A 87 -13.52 -12.83 19.87
CA VAL A 87 -13.58 -12.13 18.58
C VAL A 87 -12.57 -12.75 17.63
N PHE A 88 -12.99 -13.11 16.42
CA PHE A 88 -12.12 -13.56 15.34
C PHE A 88 -11.77 -12.36 14.45
N GLY A 89 -10.49 -12.05 14.26
CA GLY A 89 -10.08 -10.89 13.47
C GLY A 89 -8.61 -10.93 13.09
N CYS A 90 -8.09 -9.80 12.59
CA CYS A 90 -6.71 -9.70 12.10
C CYS A 90 -6.48 -10.76 10.98
N ARG A 91 -5.34 -11.47 11.02
CA ARG A 91 -4.98 -12.50 10.03
C ARG A 91 -5.92 -13.69 9.95
N PHE A 92 -6.76 -13.94 10.96
CA PHE A 92 -7.73 -15.02 10.93
C PHE A 92 -8.54 -15.01 9.63
N SER A 93 -9.02 -13.84 9.23
CA SER A 93 -9.86 -13.66 8.04
C SER A 93 -9.13 -13.98 6.73
N THR A 94 -7.81 -13.78 6.71
CA THR A 94 -6.98 -13.95 5.51
C THR A 94 -6.69 -15.43 5.24
N PHE A 95 -6.38 -16.21 6.27
CA PHE A 95 -5.79 -17.55 6.11
C PHE A 95 -6.74 -18.70 6.47
N VAL A 96 -7.87 -18.43 7.12
CA VAL A 96 -8.80 -19.50 7.49
C VAL A 96 -9.40 -20.20 6.26
N LYS A 97 -9.40 -21.52 6.30
CA LYS A 97 -10.01 -22.36 5.26
C LYS A 97 -11.52 -22.34 5.41
N ALA A 98 -12.24 -22.11 4.30
CA ALA A 98 -13.71 -22.03 4.27
C ALA A 98 -14.41 -23.14 5.09
N LYS A 99 -14.08 -24.41 4.82
CA LYS A 99 -14.67 -25.55 5.54
C LYS A 99 -14.31 -25.61 7.03
N ALA A 100 -13.13 -25.14 7.43
CA ALA A 100 -12.74 -25.11 8.84
C ALA A 100 -13.52 -24.03 9.59
N MET A 101 -13.64 -22.85 8.98
CA MET A 101 -14.42 -21.71 9.47
C MET A 101 -15.91 -22.07 9.65
N GLU A 102 -16.54 -22.64 8.63
CA GLU A 102 -17.94 -23.08 8.69
C GLU A 102 -18.18 -24.12 9.79
N ASN A 103 -17.33 -25.14 9.88
CA ASN A 103 -17.46 -26.16 10.92
C ASN A 103 -17.33 -25.56 12.32
N MET A 104 -16.40 -24.62 12.52
CA MET A 104 -16.22 -23.93 13.79
C MET A 104 -17.48 -23.16 14.19
N PHE A 105 -17.97 -22.27 13.32
CA PHE A 105 -19.15 -21.46 13.63
C PHE A 105 -20.40 -22.34 13.83
N GLN A 106 -20.68 -23.25 12.91
CA GLN A 106 -21.92 -24.02 12.92
C GLN A 106 -21.93 -25.12 13.98
N ARG A 107 -20.85 -25.89 14.09
CA ARG A 107 -20.83 -27.09 14.94
C ARG A 107 -20.32 -26.81 16.35
N THR A 108 -19.40 -25.87 16.52
CA THR A 108 -18.78 -25.61 17.83
C THR A 108 -19.39 -24.42 18.53
N LEU A 109 -19.63 -23.31 17.81
CA LEU A 109 -20.20 -22.09 18.39
C LEU A 109 -21.73 -22.02 18.26
N GLY A 110 -22.34 -22.85 17.41
CA GLY A 110 -23.80 -22.90 17.21
C GLY A 110 -24.36 -21.72 16.42
N LEU A 111 -23.53 -21.09 15.57
CA LEU A 111 -23.90 -19.96 14.73
C LEU A 111 -24.10 -20.43 13.27
N PRO A 112 -25.15 -19.99 12.56
CA PRO A 112 -25.43 -20.41 11.18
C PRO A 112 -24.44 -19.84 10.15
N TRP A 113 -23.47 -19.05 10.59
CA TRP A 113 -22.54 -18.30 9.77
C TRP A 113 -21.75 -19.22 8.83
N ALA A 114 -21.59 -18.77 7.60
CA ALA A 114 -20.78 -19.43 6.59
C ALA A 114 -19.91 -18.39 5.85
N ARG A 115 -18.88 -18.86 5.15
CA ARG A 115 -18.02 -17.97 4.36
C ARG A 115 -18.81 -17.39 3.18
N GLY A 116 -18.81 -16.06 3.07
CA GLY A 116 -19.39 -15.31 1.95
C GLY A 116 -18.34 -14.91 0.90
N SER A 117 -18.61 -13.82 0.21
CA SER A 117 -17.75 -13.26 -0.84
C SER A 117 -16.49 -12.60 -0.26
N TYR A 118 -15.54 -12.28 -1.15
CA TYR A 118 -14.29 -11.62 -0.80
C TYR A 118 -14.02 -10.48 -1.76
N HIS A 119 -14.13 -9.24 -1.30
CA HIS A 119 -13.91 -8.03 -2.12
C HIS A 119 -13.68 -6.81 -1.23
N ARG A 120 -13.34 -5.68 -1.87
CA ARG A 120 -13.34 -4.36 -1.24
C ARG A 120 -14.59 -3.60 -1.64
N THR A 121 -15.18 -2.86 -0.71
CA THR A 121 -16.24 -1.86 -0.93
C THR A 121 -16.38 -1.01 0.33
N THR A 122 -17.08 0.12 0.24
CA THR A 122 -17.66 0.82 1.39
C THR A 122 -18.87 0.07 1.95
N PHE A 123 -18.82 -0.19 3.26
CA PHE A 123 -19.93 -0.74 4.05
C PHE A 123 -20.45 0.31 5.03
N SER A 124 -21.75 0.31 5.26
CA SER A 124 -22.41 1.21 6.20
C SER A 124 -22.72 0.49 7.51
N LEU A 125 -22.63 1.21 8.62
CA LEU A 125 -22.97 0.73 9.95
C LEU A 125 -24.46 0.35 9.97
N ASN A 126 -24.74 -0.89 10.38
CA ASN A 126 -26.10 -1.39 10.46
C ASN A 126 -26.78 -0.88 11.73
N LYS A 127 -27.81 -0.05 11.57
CA LYS A 127 -28.58 0.54 12.69
C LYS A 127 -29.35 -0.50 13.51
N ASN A 128 -29.54 -1.71 12.97
CA ASN A 128 -30.24 -2.79 13.66
C ASN A 128 -29.32 -3.69 14.49
N VAL A 129 -28.00 -3.43 14.50
CA VAL A 129 -27.07 -4.26 15.27
C VAL A 129 -27.35 -4.13 16.76
N GLU A 130 -27.35 -5.25 17.46
CA GLU A 130 -27.59 -5.30 18.91
C GLU A 130 -26.31 -5.70 19.66
N ASN A 131 -26.28 -5.39 20.95
CA ASN A 131 -25.25 -5.85 21.90
C ASN A 131 -23.82 -5.30 21.68
N ILE A 132 -23.64 -4.29 20.84
CA ILE A 132 -22.37 -3.58 20.64
C ILE A 132 -22.61 -2.06 20.70
N GLY A 133 -21.70 -1.32 21.35
CA GLY A 133 -21.72 0.14 21.34
C GLY A 133 -21.36 0.68 19.96
N THR A 134 -22.22 1.51 19.37
CA THR A 134 -22.07 2.02 18.01
C THR A 134 -21.57 3.47 17.96
N ASP A 135 -21.55 4.18 19.09
CA ASP A 135 -21.25 5.61 19.17
C ASP A 135 -19.83 5.99 18.71
N THR A 136 -18.89 5.04 18.84
CA THR A 136 -17.48 5.22 18.46
C THR A 136 -17.16 4.60 17.10
N LEU A 137 -18.15 3.95 16.45
CA LEU A 137 -17.97 3.29 15.17
C LEU A 137 -18.27 4.25 14.02
N PRO A 138 -17.43 4.29 12.96
CA PRO A 138 -17.72 5.12 11.80
C PRO A 138 -19.02 4.69 11.13
N SER A 139 -19.78 5.66 10.63
CA SER A 139 -21.06 5.43 9.93
C SER A 139 -20.89 4.61 8.65
N SER A 140 -19.72 4.68 8.00
CA SER A 140 -19.30 3.80 6.92
C SER A 140 -17.78 3.82 6.73
N TYR A 141 -17.21 2.77 6.14
CA TYR A 141 -15.82 2.80 5.64
C TYR A 141 -15.56 1.71 4.59
N SER A 142 -14.56 1.95 3.74
CA SER A 142 -14.07 0.97 2.77
C SER A 142 -13.14 -0.03 3.43
N MET A 143 -13.43 -1.33 3.30
CA MET A 143 -12.54 -2.39 3.75
C MET A 143 -12.46 -3.49 2.70
N LYS A 144 -11.27 -4.10 2.56
CA LYS A 144 -11.11 -5.33 1.79
C LYS A 144 -11.33 -6.50 2.74
N ALA A 145 -12.48 -7.17 2.63
CA ALA A 145 -12.89 -8.14 3.62
C ALA A 145 -13.31 -9.48 3.02
N MET A 146 -13.17 -10.53 3.84
CA MET A 146 -13.90 -11.78 3.70
C MET A 146 -15.22 -11.69 4.46
N HIS A 147 -16.32 -11.89 3.75
CA HIS A 147 -17.65 -11.72 4.35
C HIS A 147 -18.13 -13.00 5.00
N LEU A 148 -19.13 -12.85 5.87
CA LEU A 148 -20.01 -13.89 6.33
C LEU A 148 -21.35 -13.80 5.59
N GLN A 149 -21.91 -14.97 5.27
CA GLN A 149 -23.30 -15.12 4.88
C GLN A 149 -24.07 -15.84 6.00
N ASN A 150 -25.41 -15.78 5.93
CA ASN A 150 -26.31 -16.32 6.96
C ASN A 150 -26.12 -15.68 8.34
N VAL A 151 -25.77 -14.39 8.40
CA VAL A 151 -25.73 -13.62 9.64
C VAL A 151 -27.09 -12.95 9.84
N ALA A 152 -27.67 -13.07 11.03
CA ALA A 152 -28.92 -12.37 11.35
C ALA A 152 -28.70 -10.85 11.25
N PRO A 153 -29.68 -10.05 10.77
CA PRO A 153 -29.54 -8.60 10.70
C PRO A 153 -29.19 -7.94 12.04
N THR A 154 -29.67 -8.48 13.16
CA THR A 154 -29.32 -7.96 14.50
C THR A 154 -27.89 -8.27 14.95
N ALA A 155 -27.20 -9.16 14.22
CA ALA A 155 -25.82 -9.54 14.48
C ALA A 155 -24.83 -9.01 13.42
N ALA A 156 -25.30 -8.48 12.29
CA ALA A 156 -24.44 -7.88 11.27
C ALA A 156 -24.07 -6.46 11.70
N VAL A 157 -22.78 -6.15 11.87
CA VAL A 157 -22.33 -4.82 12.31
C VAL A 157 -22.27 -3.84 11.15
N TYR A 158 -21.72 -4.28 10.02
CA TYR A 158 -21.64 -3.49 8.79
C TYR A 158 -22.31 -4.23 7.64
N LEU A 159 -22.99 -3.51 6.75
CA LEU A 159 -23.65 -4.07 5.58
C LEU A 159 -23.37 -3.20 4.35
N PRO A 160 -23.22 -3.77 3.15
CA PRO A 160 -23.19 -2.98 1.93
C PRO A 160 -24.59 -2.39 1.67
N SER A 161 -24.63 -1.26 0.99
CA SER A 161 -25.87 -0.60 0.55
C SER A 161 -26.12 -0.84 -0.94
N GLU A 162 -27.28 -0.45 -1.45
CA GLU A 162 -27.57 -0.45 -2.89
C GLU A 162 -26.60 0.45 -3.69
N ALA A 163 -26.00 1.45 -3.03
CA ALA A 163 -24.98 2.32 -3.61
C ALA A 163 -23.59 1.69 -3.60
N SER A 164 -23.35 0.67 -2.77
CA SER A 164 -22.05 0.03 -2.65
C SER A 164 -21.62 -0.64 -3.97
N ARG A 165 -20.34 -0.49 -4.30
CA ARG A 165 -19.73 -1.04 -5.52
C ARG A 165 -18.45 -1.77 -5.12
N ILE A 166 -18.17 -2.88 -5.79
CA ILE A 166 -16.88 -3.55 -5.68
C ILE A 166 -15.80 -2.56 -6.09
N GLU A 167 -14.96 -2.19 -5.14
CA GLU A 167 -13.81 -1.33 -5.36
C GLU A 167 -12.62 -2.16 -5.79
N SER A 168 -12.00 -1.73 -6.88
CA SER A 168 -10.81 -2.35 -7.42
C SER A 168 -9.93 -1.25 -8.00
N HIS A 169 -8.63 -1.27 -7.72
CA HIS A 169 -7.66 -0.37 -8.35
C HIS A 169 -7.52 -0.58 -9.87
N VAL A 170 -8.36 -1.42 -10.46
CA VAL A 170 -8.04 -2.24 -11.63
C VAL A 170 -9.28 -2.51 -12.46
N PHE A 171 -10.41 -2.83 -11.82
CA PHE A 171 -11.70 -3.04 -12.49
C PHE A 171 -12.63 -1.86 -12.23
N ALA A 172 -13.48 -1.56 -13.21
CA ALA A 172 -14.56 -0.61 -13.03
C ALA A 172 -15.47 -1.06 -11.86
N PRO A 173 -15.99 -0.12 -11.04
CA PRO A 173 -16.84 -0.49 -9.92
C PRO A 173 -18.09 -1.25 -10.38
N THR A 174 -18.34 -2.43 -9.82
CA THR A 174 -19.54 -3.23 -10.12
C THR A 174 -20.51 -3.23 -8.93
N PRO A 175 -21.83 -3.07 -9.14
CA PRO A 175 -22.83 -3.19 -8.08
C PRO A 175 -22.72 -4.46 -7.25
N ILE A 176 -22.86 -4.33 -5.93
CA ILE A 176 -22.96 -5.48 -5.03
C ILE A 176 -24.39 -6.00 -5.08
N THR A 177 -24.53 -7.30 -5.36
CA THR A 177 -25.85 -7.95 -5.48
C THR A 177 -26.27 -8.70 -4.22
N LYS A 178 -25.33 -9.01 -3.32
CA LYS A 178 -25.58 -9.74 -2.08
C LYS A 178 -25.48 -8.79 -0.90
N LEU A 179 -26.58 -8.10 -0.62
CA LEU A 179 -26.61 -7.04 0.39
C LEU A 179 -26.70 -7.58 1.83
N GLU A 180 -26.97 -8.88 1.97
CA GLU A 180 -27.05 -9.61 3.23
C GLU A 180 -25.70 -10.16 3.73
N GLU A 181 -24.66 -10.15 2.91
CA GLU A 181 -23.33 -10.55 3.33
C GLU A 181 -22.66 -9.43 4.12
N THR A 182 -22.06 -9.79 5.27
CA THR A 182 -21.47 -8.82 6.19
C THR A 182 -19.97 -9.07 6.38
N PRO A 183 -19.11 -8.03 6.36
CA PRO A 183 -17.70 -8.18 6.68
C PRO A 183 -17.45 -8.25 8.19
N ALA A 184 -18.42 -7.91 9.04
CA ALA A 184 -18.26 -7.87 10.48
C ALA A 184 -19.55 -8.27 11.20
N ALA A 185 -19.47 -9.25 12.11
CA ALA A 185 -20.63 -9.76 12.84
C ALA A 185 -20.35 -9.85 14.34
N PHE A 186 -21.37 -9.60 15.16
CA PHE A 186 -21.31 -9.72 16.62
C PHE A 186 -22.61 -10.36 17.11
N ALA A 187 -22.55 -11.57 17.66
CA ALA A 187 -23.72 -12.32 18.10
C ALA A 187 -23.58 -12.82 19.53
N LYS A 188 -24.71 -12.88 20.24
CA LYS A 188 -24.81 -13.51 21.56
C LYS A 188 -24.76 -15.03 21.43
N VAL A 189 -23.94 -15.67 22.27
CA VAL A 189 -23.82 -17.13 22.38
C VAL A 189 -23.81 -17.53 23.85
N GLY A 190 -24.91 -18.10 24.33
CA GLY A 190 -25.14 -18.33 25.76
C GLY A 190 -25.22 -16.99 26.51
N LEU A 191 -24.38 -16.82 27.54
CA LEU A 191 -24.30 -15.57 28.30
C LEU A 191 -23.27 -14.57 27.72
N GLY A 192 -22.41 -15.01 26.79
CA GLY A 192 -21.34 -14.19 26.22
C GLY A 192 -21.55 -13.89 24.73
N TYR A 193 -20.47 -13.52 24.05
CA TYR A 193 -20.52 -13.02 22.68
C TYR A 193 -19.43 -13.60 21.77
N VAL A 194 -19.77 -13.76 20.49
CA VAL A 194 -18.84 -14.11 19.41
C VAL A 194 -18.83 -12.96 18.41
N GLY A 195 -17.65 -12.39 18.18
CA GLY A 195 -17.38 -11.42 17.12
C GLY A 195 -16.60 -12.03 15.96
N PHE A 196 -16.78 -11.49 14.76
CA PHE A 196 -15.97 -11.77 13.57
C PHE A 196 -15.72 -10.45 12.84
N VAL A 197 -14.48 -10.22 12.42
CA VAL A 197 -14.07 -9.13 11.55
C VAL A 197 -13.27 -9.70 10.38
N GLY A 198 -13.79 -9.47 9.18
CA GLY A 198 -13.32 -10.05 7.94
C GLY A 198 -12.26 -9.24 7.21
N ASP A 199 -11.92 -8.05 7.70
CA ASP A 199 -10.92 -7.17 7.10
C ASP A 199 -9.56 -7.88 6.99
N VAL A 200 -8.94 -7.79 5.82
CA VAL A 200 -7.63 -8.38 5.51
C VAL A 200 -6.52 -7.35 5.36
N ASN A 201 -6.87 -6.07 5.33
CA ASN A 201 -5.93 -4.98 5.12
C ASN A 201 -5.72 -4.12 6.37
N GLU A 202 -6.43 -4.44 7.48
CA GLU A 202 -6.25 -3.79 8.78
C GLU A 202 -6.45 -2.27 8.69
N GLU A 203 -7.56 -1.86 8.09
CA GLU A 203 -7.91 -0.46 7.98
C GLU A 203 -8.01 0.16 9.39
N GLU A 204 -7.57 1.41 9.58
CA GLU A 204 -7.63 2.08 10.89
C GLU A 204 -9.01 1.97 11.60
N PRO A 205 -10.16 2.19 10.93
CA PRO A 205 -11.48 1.98 11.54
C PRO A 205 -11.76 0.55 12.04
N THR A 206 -11.07 -0.47 11.52
CA THR A 206 -11.15 -1.85 12.03
C THR A 206 -10.65 -1.96 13.47
N THR A 207 -9.69 -1.12 13.88
CA THR A 207 -9.23 -1.08 15.29
C THR A 207 -10.34 -0.64 16.24
N HIS A 208 -11.10 0.41 15.88
CA HIS A 208 -12.23 0.88 16.69
C HIS A 208 -13.32 -0.20 16.80
N LEU A 209 -13.60 -0.90 15.70
CA LEU A 209 -14.54 -2.01 15.66
C LEU A 209 -14.11 -3.17 16.58
N LEU A 210 -12.85 -3.59 16.52
CA LEU A 210 -12.33 -4.66 17.38
C LEU A 210 -12.39 -4.27 18.86
N ILE A 211 -12.05 -3.02 19.21
CA ILE A 211 -12.13 -2.52 20.58
C ILE A 211 -13.58 -2.52 21.08
N ALA A 212 -14.52 -2.02 20.27
CA ALA A 212 -15.94 -2.01 20.61
C ALA A 212 -16.47 -3.43 20.88
N MET A 213 -16.11 -4.41 20.03
CA MET A 213 -16.48 -5.81 20.24
C MET A 213 -15.87 -6.40 21.51
N LEU A 214 -14.59 -6.13 21.79
CA LEU A 214 -13.88 -6.69 22.95
C LEU A 214 -14.36 -6.08 24.28
N LEU A 215 -14.84 -4.84 24.28
CA LEU A 215 -15.25 -4.10 25.48
C LEU A 215 -16.77 -4.03 25.70
N ALA A 216 -17.59 -4.51 24.76
CA ALA A 216 -19.05 -4.46 24.82
C ALA A 216 -19.66 -4.97 26.16
N SER A 217 -19.04 -5.98 26.78
CA SER A 217 -19.48 -6.54 28.05
C SER A 217 -19.27 -5.61 29.27
N SER A 218 -18.35 -4.65 29.21
CA SER A 218 -18.14 -3.65 30.27
C SER A 218 -19.17 -2.52 30.25
N GLU A 219 -19.61 -2.12 29.06
CA GLU A 219 -20.55 -1.00 28.91
C GLU A 219 -21.96 -1.38 29.38
N ALA A 220 -22.38 -2.62 29.10
CA ALA A 220 -23.64 -3.18 29.62
C ALA A 220 -23.71 -3.21 31.16
N GLN A 221 -22.56 -3.25 31.86
CA GLN A 221 -22.49 -3.20 33.33
C GLN A 221 -22.42 -1.76 33.88
N ARG A 222 -21.98 -0.77 33.08
CA ARG A 222 -21.89 0.64 33.49
C ARG A 222 -23.23 1.37 33.39
N TYR A 223 -24.11 0.96 32.46
CA TYR A 223 -25.43 1.59 32.29
C TYR A 223 -26.44 1.28 33.42
N THR A 224 -26.09 0.41 34.37
CA THR A 224 -26.93 0.12 35.56
C THR A 224 -26.51 0.86 36.83
N GLY A 225 -25.52 1.77 36.79
CA GLY A 225 -24.99 2.39 38.02
C GLY A 225 -24.53 3.84 37.89
N SER A 226 -25.39 4.75 38.37
CA SER A 226 -25.07 6.05 39.00
C SER A 226 -24.22 7.07 38.22
N SER A 227 -24.88 8.15 37.84
CA SER A 227 -24.31 9.49 37.75
C SER A 227 -23.78 9.94 39.13
N THR A 228 -22.62 10.60 39.18
CA THR A 228 -22.38 11.84 39.97
C THR A 228 -20.90 12.29 39.98
N SER A 229 -20.75 13.58 39.68
CA SER A 229 -19.73 14.55 40.12
C SER A 229 -18.30 14.44 39.58
N ARG A 230 -17.82 15.60 39.09
CA ARG A 230 -16.53 16.17 39.48
C ARG A 230 -16.52 17.68 39.22
N ASP A 231 -16.63 18.45 40.31
CA ASP A 231 -16.15 19.82 40.39
C ASP A 231 -14.62 19.80 40.42
N GLN A 232 -13.99 20.22 39.33
CA GLN A 232 -12.59 20.64 39.30
C GLN A 232 -12.55 22.11 38.90
N LYS A 233 -11.81 22.90 39.69
CA LYS A 233 -11.64 24.36 39.57
C LYS A 233 -11.45 24.79 38.11
N ASN A 234 -12.36 25.63 37.64
CA ASN A 234 -12.43 26.20 36.29
C ASN A 234 -11.19 27.03 35.94
N VAL A 235 -10.15 26.40 35.41
CA VAL A 235 -9.25 27.08 34.46
C VAL A 235 -9.98 27.04 33.12
N PRO A 236 -10.22 28.19 32.45
CA PRO A 236 -10.87 28.19 31.14
C PRO A 236 -10.03 27.33 30.18
N ARG A 237 -10.62 26.20 29.77
CA ARG A 237 -9.99 25.25 28.86
C ARG A 237 -9.82 25.93 27.50
N SER A 238 -8.64 25.82 26.89
CA SER A 238 -8.40 26.34 25.53
C SER A 238 -9.46 25.84 24.57
N SER A 239 -9.87 26.68 23.61
CA SER A 239 -10.85 26.34 22.60
C SER A 239 -10.18 26.19 21.23
N ILE A 240 -10.55 25.14 20.49
CA ILE A 240 -10.07 24.90 19.13
C ILE A 240 -11.28 24.83 18.20
N LEU A 241 -11.19 25.57 17.09
CA LEU A 241 -12.13 25.47 15.98
C LEU A 241 -11.52 24.61 14.88
N ILE A 242 -12.21 23.57 14.44
CA ILE A 242 -11.86 22.76 13.26
C ILE A 242 -12.72 23.24 12.09
N LEU A 243 -12.09 23.65 10.99
CA LEU A 243 -12.77 23.98 9.74
C LEU A 243 -12.64 22.79 8.77
N SER A 244 -13.80 22.22 8.41
CA SER A 244 -13.92 21.03 7.56
C SER A 244 -15.03 21.22 6.52
N LEU A 245 -14.84 22.12 5.55
CA LEU A 245 -15.91 22.53 4.60
C LEU A 245 -16.17 21.52 3.49
N HIS A 246 -15.15 20.77 3.07
CA HIS A 246 -15.23 19.67 2.10
C HIS A 246 -14.91 18.33 2.75
N LYS A 247 -15.52 18.09 3.91
CA LYS A 247 -15.33 16.87 4.68
C LYS A 247 -15.84 15.65 3.91
N ASP A 248 -14.92 14.80 3.47
CA ASP A 248 -15.22 13.48 2.91
C ASP A 248 -15.76 12.54 3.99
N ASP A 249 -16.60 11.57 3.61
CA ASP A 249 -17.22 10.59 4.52
C ASP A 249 -16.16 9.77 5.32
N HIS A 250 -14.94 9.65 4.81
CA HIS A 250 -13.82 8.97 5.46
C HIS A 250 -12.95 9.92 6.31
N PHE A 251 -13.16 11.24 6.24
CA PHE A 251 -12.30 12.23 6.92
C PHE A 251 -12.19 11.98 8.42
N ASP A 252 -13.31 11.75 9.10
CA ASP A 252 -13.37 11.51 10.54
C ASP A 252 -12.60 10.25 10.94
N SER A 253 -12.76 9.19 10.15
CA SER A 253 -12.08 7.93 10.40
C SER A 253 -10.58 8.06 10.25
N LEU A 254 -10.11 8.78 9.23
CA LEU A 254 -8.68 9.00 8.97
C LEU A 254 -8.04 9.90 10.03
N ASN A 255 -8.79 10.85 10.60
CA ASN A 255 -8.24 11.83 11.54
C ASN A 255 -8.69 11.58 13.00
N ALA A 256 -9.25 10.42 13.31
CA ALA A 256 -9.78 10.08 14.64
C ALA A 256 -8.75 10.32 15.75
N GLY A 257 -7.49 9.94 15.52
CA GLY A 257 -6.36 10.21 16.43
C GLY A 257 -6.16 11.71 16.71
N VAL A 258 -6.28 12.57 15.70
CA VAL A 258 -6.17 14.03 15.83
C VAL A 258 -7.33 14.57 16.67
N TYR A 259 -8.57 14.20 16.36
CA TYR A 259 -9.75 14.63 17.13
C TYR A 259 -9.65 14.20 18.60
N ALA A 260 -9.28 12.94 18.86
CA ALA A 260 -9.13 12.43 20.22
C ALA A 260 -8.04 13.20 20.98
N ALA A 261 -6.89 13.44 20.36
CA ALA A 261 -5.79 14.18 20.97
C ALA A 261 -6.16 15.63 21.27
N LEU A 262 -6.82 16.33 20.34
CA LEU A 262 -7.29 17.71 20.55
C LEU A 262 -8.36 17.78 21.66
N ARG A 263 -9.37 16.89 21.64
CA ARG A 263 -10.43 16.83 22.66
C ARG A 263 -9.90 16.47 24.05
N SER A 264 -8.75 15.80 24.14
CA SER A 264 -8.09 15.56 25.42
C SER A 264 -7.51 16.83 26.06
N ARG A 265 -7.14 17.84 25.25
CA ARG A 265 -6.47 19.08 25.71
C ARG A 265 -7.36 20.32 25.68
N ALA A 266 -8.29 20.41 24.75
CA ALA A 266 -9.12 21.58 24.50
C ALA A 266 -10.62 21.25 24.41
N SER A 267 -11.45 22.30 24.52
CA SER A 267 -12.80 22.26 23.97
C SER A 267 -12.71 22.38 22.45
N VAL A 268 -13.28 21.42 21.71
CA VAL A 268 -13.18 21.37 20.24
C VAL A 268 -14.56 21.59 19.64
N THR A 269 -14.67 22.58 18.75
CA THR A 269 -15.85 22.84 17.94
C THR A 269 -15.49 22.61 16.48
N GLU A 270 -16.34 21.92 15.74
CA GLU A 270 -16.16 21.70 14.30
C GLU A 270 -17.20 22.52 13.54
N ALA A 271 -16.78 23.16 12.45
CA ALA A 271 -17.65 23.82 11.51
C ALA A 271 -17.50 23.17 10.13
N SER A 272 -18.60 22.60 9.65
CA SER A 272 -18.67 21.84 8.40
C SER A 272 -19.46 22.55 7.29
N THR A 273 -20.08 23.69 7.64
CA THR A 273 -20.83 24.52 6.71
C THR A 273 -20.33 25.95 6.73
N GLU A 274 -20.57 26.70 5.65
CA GLU A 274 -20.21 28.12 5.56
C GLU A 274 -20.75 28.92 6.75
N ARG A 275 -22.03 28.71 7.09
CA ARG A 275 -22.71 29.41 8.19
C ARG A 275 -22.08 29.12 9.55
N GLU A 276 -21.77 27.86 9.84
CA GLU A 276 -21.09 27.46 11.08
C GLU A 276 -19.70 28.10 11.17
N ALA A 277 -18.94 28.06 10.07
CA ALA A 277 -17.59 28.62 10.03
C ALA A 277 -17.60 30.13 10.25
N LEU A 278 -18.51 30.85 9.57
CA LEU A 278 -18.67 32.29 9.76
C LEU A 278 -19.06 32.64 11.19
N ASN A 279 -20.02 31.90 11.78
CA ASN A 279 -20.44 32.11 13.16
C ASN A 279 -19.29 31.89 14.15
N ALA A 280 -18.49 30.84 13.96
CA ALA A 280 -17.40 30.50 14.85
C ALA A 280 -16.22 31.48 14.74
N LEU A 281 -15.85 31.91 13.53
CA LEU A 281 -14.77 32.89 13.30
C LEU A 281 -15.14 34.32 13.73
N THR A 282 -16.44 34.64 13.80
CA THR A 282 -16.94 35.97 14.20
C THR A 282 -17.48 36.02 15.63
N ALA A 283 -17.45 34.90 16.35
CA ALA A 283 -17.87 34.84 17.75
C ALA A 283 -17.09 35.83 18.63
N SER A 284 -17.77 36.36 19.66
CA SER A 284 -17.18 37.31 20.61
C SER A 284 -15.99 36.71 21.36
N LEU A 285 -16.06 35.42 21.68
CA LEU A 285 -14.94 34.63 22.21
C LEU A 285 -14.27 33.89 21.06
N ALA A 286 -13.13 34.42 20.59
CA ALA A 286 -12.37 33.80 19.52
C ALA A 286 -11.75 32.46 19.99
N PRO A 287 -11.65 31.45 19.11
CA PRO A 287 -10.95 30.22 19.44
C PRO A 287 -9.46 30.50 19.70
N SER A 288 -8.83 29.74 20.60
CA SER A 288 -7.39 29.81 20.86
C SER A 288 -6.55 29.36 19.66
N ALA A 289 -7.06 28.39 18.89
CA ALA A 289 -6.47 27.98 17.62
C ALA A 289 -7.54 27.55 16.61
N VAL A 290 -7.24 27.68 15.33
CA VAL A 290 -8.04 27.14 14.22
C VAL A 290 -7.26 26.06 13.49
N LEU A 291 -7.83 24.87 13.33
CA LEU A 291 -7.29 23.81 12.49
C LEU A 291 -8.08 23.76 11.18
N VAL A 292 -7.42 24.05 10.07
CA VAL A 292 -7.98 23.96 8.72
C VAL A 292 -7.62 22.60 8.15
N THR A 293 -8.64 21.78 7.89
CA THR A 293 -8.42 20.36 7.60
C THR A 293 -8.58 19.95 6.15
N ASP A 294 -9.23 20.78 5.33
CA ASP A 294 -9.44 20.52 3.90
C ASP A 294 -9.33 21.80 3.07
N ALA A 295 -9.11 21.60 1.76
CA ALA A 295 -8.89 22.68 0.81
C ALA A 295 -10.17 23.45 0.41
N GLY A 296 -11.36 23.02 0.85
CA GLY A 296 -12.62 23.69 0.53
C GLY A 296 -12.66 25.14 0.99
N VAL A 297 -11.90 25.50 2.04
CA VAL A 297 -11.74 26.92 2.45
C VAL A 297 -11.15 27.81 1.35
N MET A 298 -10.49 27.24 0.35
CA MET A 298 -9.89 27.97 -0.77
C MET A 298 -10.84 28.13 -1.97
N ASP A 299 -12.00 27.48 -1.96
CA ASP A 299 -12.96 27.56 -3.06
C ASP A 299 -13.73 28.89 -3.06
N GLU A 300 -14.13 29.32 -4.26
CA GLU A 300 -14.81 30.60 -4.47
C GLU A 300 -16.12 30.71 -3.67
N ASP A 301 -16.84 29.58 -3.56
CA ASP A 301 -18.09 29.45 -2.81
C ASP A 301 -17.90 29.75 -1.30
N TYR A 302 -16.70 29.56 -0.77
CA TYR A 302 -16.35 29.82 0.63
C TYR A 302 -15.46 31.05 0.82
N SER A 303 -15.41 31.95 -0.17
CA SER A 303 -14.58 33.16 -0.14
C SER A 303 -14.82 34.05 1.08
N GLN A 304 -16.05 34.11 1.61
CA GLN A 304 -16.36 34.83 2.85
C GLN A 304 -15.71 34.17 4.07
N VAL A 305 -15.71 32.84 4.15
CA VAL A 305 -15.04 32.09 5.23
C VAL A 305 -13.54 32.34 5.16
N LEU A 306 -12.94 32.27 3.97
CA LEU A 306 -11.52 32.58 3.76
C LEU A 306 -11.17 34.00 4.22
N LEU A 307 -11.99 35.01 3.86
CA LEU A 307 -11.78 36.39 4.29
C LEU A 307 -11.82 36.53 5.83
N LYS A 308 -12.76 35.87 6.51
CA LYS A 308 -12.84 35.88 7.97
C LYS A 308 -11.70 35.11 8.63
N LEU A 309 -11.28 34.00 8.03
CA LEU A 309 -10.13 33.23 8.49
C LEU A 309 -8.84 34.05 8.38
N LEU A 310 -8.61 34.73 7.25
CA LEU A 310 -7.47 35.65 7.09
C LEU A 310 -7.50 36.78 8.13
N ALA A 311 -8.67 37.34 8.42
CA ALA A 311 -8.82 38.34 9.47
C ALA A 311 -8.54 37.78 10.88
N TYR A 312 -8.88 36.52 11.14
CA TYR A 312 -8.54 35.81 12.38
C TYR A 312 -7.02 35.59 12.49
N ILE A 313 -6.38 35.05 11.44
CA ILE A 313 -4.94 34.76 11.39
C ILE A 313 -4.11 36.02 11.63
N GLN A 314 -4.60 37.20 11.24
CA GLN A 314 -3.90 38.47 11.41
C GLN A 314 -4.04 39.07 12.82
N ARG A 315 -4.78 38.42 13.74
CA ARG A 315 -4.84 38.84 15.15
C ARG A 315 -3.59 38.37 15.88
N ARG A 316 -3.05 39.23 16.74
CA ARG A 316 -1.96 38.86 17.65
C ARG A 316 -2.33 37.62 18.44
N GLU A 317 -1.38 36.70 18.59
CA GLU A 317 -1.51 35.46 19.36
C GLU A 317 -2.54 34.46 18.82
N SER A 318 -3.23 34.76 17.70
CA SER A 318 -4.01 33.74 17.01
C SER A 318 -3.09 32.64 16.49
N THR A 319 -3.61 31.42 16.42
CA THR A 319 -2.88 30.28 15.84
C THR A 319 -3.78 29.64 14.80
N THR A 320 -3.28 29.45 13.58
CA THR A 320 -3.99 28.67 12.55
C THR A 320 -3.06 27.63 11.98
N VAL A 321 -3.50 26.38 11.94
CA VAL A 321 -2.73 25.25 11.41
C VAL A 321 -3.45 24.68 10.19
N PHE A 322 -2.75 24.56 9.07
CA PHE A 322 -3.21 23.91 7.85
C PHE A 322 -2.64 22.48 7.80
N ALA A 323 -3.49 21.47 7.86
CA ALA A 323 -3.05 20.07 7.97
C ALA A 323 -4.12 19.08 7.46
N CYS A 324 -3.90 17.78 7.70
CA CYS A 324 -4.82 16.70 7.31
C CYS A 324 -5.04 16.66 5.78
N GLN A 325 -6.28 16.67 5.32
CA GLN A 325 -6.59 16.60 3.89
C GLN A 325 -6.30 17.92 3.15
N PHE A 326 -6.05 19.02 3.86
CA PHE A 326 -5.71 20.31 3.23
C PHE A 326 -4.50 20.17 2.31
N SER A 327 -3.41 19.57 2.79
CA SER A 327 -2.18 19.36 2.00
C SER A 327 -2.36 18.37 0.83
N SER A 328 -3.35 17.47 0.91
CA SER A 328 -3.67 16.51 -0.15
C SER A 328 -4.40 17.15 -1.34
N PHE A 329 -5.27 18.13 -1.07
CA PHE A 329 -6.22 18.63 -2.08
C PHE A 329 -6.04 20.11 -2.44
N VAL A 330 -5.24 20.86 -1.69
CA VAL A 330 -4.99 22.27 -2.02
C VAL A 330 -4.26 22.39 -3.36
N ARG A 331 -4.78 23.25 -4.24
CA ARG A 331 -4.10 23.56 -5.51
C ARG A 331 -2.86 24.39 -5.19
N TRP A 332 -1.72 24.03 -5.77
CA TRP A 332 -0.44 24.70 -5.50
C TRP A 332 -0.47 26.23 -5.67
N PRO A 333 -1.10 26.80 -6.73
CA PRO A 333 -1.20 28.25 -6.87
C PRO A 333 -2.02 28.92 -5.76
N ASP A 334 -3.03 28.25 -5.23
CA ASP A 334 -3.86 28.78 -4.14
C ASP A 334 -3.09 28.77 -2.82
N LEU A 335 -2.31 27.71 -2.58
CA LEU A 335 -1.42 27.61 -1.42
C LEU A 335 -0.38 28.74 -1.42
N ASP A 336 0.27 28.97 -2.57
CA ASP A 336 1.21 30.08 -2.76
C ASP A 336 0.54 31.44 -2.54
N ALA A 337 -0.66 31.63 -3.11
CA ALA A 337 -1.42 32.86 -2.97
C ALA A 337 -1.85 33.11 -1.52
N LEU A 338 -2.23 32.06 -0.79
CA LEU A 338 -2.57 32.10 0.64
C LEU A 338 -1.38 32.58 1.46
N PHE A 339 -0.22 31.92 1.37
CA PHE A 339 0.96 32.29 2.15
C PHE A 339 1.48 33.68 1.79
N LYS A 340 1.44 34.04 0.50
CA LYS A 340 1.75 35.41 0.07
C LYS A 340 0.83 36.46 0.71
N ARG A 341 -0.48 36.19 0.81
CA ARG A 341 -1.45 37.09 1.49
C ARG A 341 -1.20 37.18 3.00
N LEU A 342 -0.59 36.16 3.60
CA LEU A 342 -0.21 36.13 5.01
C LEU A 342 1.14 36.80 5.30
N GLY A 343 1.85 37.26 4.26
CA GLY A 343 3.19 37.86 4.38
C GLY A 343 4.31 36.82 4.54
N LEU A 344 4.03 35.54 4.25
CA LEU A 344 5.00 34.46 4.38
C LEU A 344 5.71 34.20 3.04
N ALA A 345 7.02 33.93 3.12
CA ALA A 345 7.84 33.61 1.94
C ALA A 345 7.52 32.22 1.35
N TRP A 346 6.75 31.40 2.08
CA TRP A 346 6.49 30.01 1.78
C TRP A 346 5.85 29.81 0.41
N ARG A 347 6.28 28.75 -0.27
CA ARG A 347 5.76 28.28 -1.55
C ARG A 347 5.48 26.79 -1.49
N SER A 348 4.59 26.31 -2.33
CA SER A 348 4.39 24.89 -2.61
C SER A 348 5.67 24.28 -3.20
N GLY A 349 6.06 23.13 -2.68
CA GLY A 349 7.23 22.36 -3.08
C GLY A 349 6.85 21.02 -3.70
N SER A 350 7.73 20.03 -3.57
CA SER A 350 7.49 18.70 -4.11
C SER A 350 6.39 17.94 -3.34
N TYR A 351 5.66 17.07 -4.05
CA TYR A 351 4.73 16.11 -3.45
C TYR A 351 5.32 14.70 -3.56
N THR A 352 5.93 14.19 -2.50
CA THR A 352 6.75 12.97 -2.55
C THR A 352 6.94 12.34 -1.16
N LYS A 353 7.68 11.22 -1.10
CA LYS A 353 8.08 10.56 0.13
C LYS A 353 9.56 10.75 0.41
N MET A 354 9.91 11.27 1.59
CA MET A 354 11.31 11.42 2.03
C MET A 354 11.39 11.30 3.54
N ASP A 355 12.48 10.73 4.06
CA ASP A 355 12.79 10.84 5.49
C ASP A 355 13.00 12.31 5.86
N VAL A 356 12.43 12.72 7.00
CA VAL A 356 12.56 14.09 7.52
C VAL A 356 13.02 14.09 8.97
N THR A 357 13.75 15.11 9.38
CA THR A 357 14.27 15.28 10.74
C THR A 357 13.82 16.62 11.31
N VAL A 358 13.55 16.66 12.62
CA VAL A 358 13.21 17.92 13.32
C VAL A 358 14.38 18.89 13.32
N THR A 359 14.12 20.17 13.09
CA THR A 359 15.16 21.21 13.07
C THR A 359 15.51 21.74 14.47
N LYS A 360 14.54 21.72 15.40
CA LYS A 360 14.59 22.41 16.70
C LYS A 360 14.84 23.92 16.59
N ALA A 361 14.49 24.54 15.45
CA ALA A 361 14.78 25.95 15.17
C ALA A 361 13.63 26.91 15.51
N VAL A 362 12.44 26.39 15.85
CA VAL A 362 11.23 27.19 16.13
C VAL A 362 10.95 27.25 17.63
N ASP A 363 11.22 28.37 18.29
CA ASP A 363 11.19 28.48 19.77
C ASP A 363 9.84 28.10 20.41
N ASP A 364 8.73 28.39 19.71
CA ASP A 364 7.36 28.19 20.23
C ASP A 364 6.84 26.75 20.08
N VAL A 365 7.61 25.82 19.49
CA VAL A 365 7.17 24.44 19.25
C VAL A 365 7.70 23.48 20.33
N ASP A 366 6.83 22.61 20.84
CA ASP A 366 7.22 21.57 21.78
C ASP A 366 7.85 20.34 21.11
N PHE A 367 9.13 20.48 20.75
CA PHE A 367 9.92 19.42 20.10
C PHE A 367 10.09 18.14 20.94
N ASP A 368 9.95 18.21 22.28
CA ASP A 368 10.10 17.01 23.14
C ASP A 368 8.99 15.99 22.90
N SER A 369 7.85 16.45 22.38
CA SER A 369 6.73 15.60 21.99
C SER A 369 6.86 15.00 20.59
N LEU A 370 7.81 15.49 19.79
CA LEU A 370 8.02 15.12 18.38
C LEU A 370 9.07 14.02 18.25
N ILE A 371 8.95 13.19 17.21
CA ILE A 371 9.96 12.19 16.89
C ILE A 371 11.14 12.85 16.17
N GLU A 372 12.36 12.41 16.47
CA GLU A 372 13.55 13.07 15.91
C GLU A 372 13.62 12.93 14.38
N THR A 373 13.37 11.72 13.86
CA THR A 373 13.32 11.44 12.43
C THR A 373 12.02 10.72 12.08
N HIS A 374 11.24 11.30 11.18
CA HIS A 374 10.06 10.69 10.61
C HIS A 374 10.43 10.02 9.29
N GLU A 375 10.40 8.70 9.27
CA GLU A 375 10.78 7.91 8.10
C GLU A 375 9.69 7.95 7.03
N CYS A 376 10.09 8.34 5.82
CA CYS A 376 9.33 8.27 4.58
C CYS A 376 7.86 8.80 4.61
N PRO A 377 7.51 9.89 5.33
CA PRO A 377 6.18 10.50 5.20
C PRO A 377 5.91 10.91 3.76
N LYS A 378 4.68 10.70 3.30
CA LYS A 378 4.22 11.21 2.00
C LYS A 378 3.68 12.60 2.24
N ALA A 379 4.34 13.62 1.72
CA ALA A 379 3.99 14.99 2.03
C ALA A 379 3.99 15.90 0.80
N LEU A 380 3.16 16.94 0.84
CA LEU A 380 3.36 18.16 0.08
C LEU A 380 4.35 19.03 0.87
N PHE A 381 5.59 19.11 0.41
CA PHE A 381 6.60 19.96 1.03
C PHE A 381 6.35 21.43 0.68
N LEU A 382 6.82 22.34 1.52
CA LEU A 382 6.96 23.76 1.21
C LEU A 382 8.38 24.09 0.76
N GLN A 383 8.54 25.12 -0.05
CA GLN A 383 9.80 25.74 -0.44
C GLN A 383 9.90 27.16 0.12
N ASP A 384 11.14 27.67 0.17
CA ASP A 384 11.47 29.03 0.64
C ASP A 384 10.92 29.33 2.04
N VAL A 385 10.83 28.29 2.88
CA VAL A 385 10.57 28.42 4.31
C VAL A 385 11.89 28.82 5.00
N PRO A 386 11.95 29.96 5.72
CA PRO A 386 13.08 30.31 6.56
C PRO A 386 13.40 29.22 7.57
N TRP A 387 14.67 29.04 7.91
CA TRP A 387 15.10 27.93 8.77
C TRP A 387 14.48 28.02 10.17
N GLU A 388 14.35 29.23 10.70
CA GLU A 388 13.70 29.60 11.95
C GLU A 388 12.18 29.35 11.96
N GLU A 389 11.59 29.02 10.81
CA GLU A 389 10.18 28.64 10.65
C GLU A 389 10.03 27.16 10.25
N SER A 390 11.11 26.47 9.90
CA SER A 390 11.08 25.06 9.52
C SER A 390 10.99 24.16 10.76
N VAL A 391 10.01 23.25 10.82
CA VAL A 391 9.85 22.26 11.92
C VAL A 391 10.45 20.91 11.54
N TYR A 392 10.13 20.40 10.34
CA TYR A 392 10.68 19.16 9.78
C TYR A 392 11.24 19.39 8.37
N VAL A 393 12.46 18.92 8.12
CA VAL A 393 13.17 19.05 6.83
C VAL A 393 13.73 17.71 6.37
N PRO A 394 13.94 17.46 5.06
CA PRO A 394 14.51 16.20 4.56
C PRO A 394 15.86 15.81 5.20
N THR A 395 15.95 14.58 5.74
CA THR A 395 17.12 14.07 6.49
C THR A 395 18.38 14.01 5.65
N LEU A 396 18.27 13.57 4.39
CA LEU A 396 19.43 13.30 3.53
C LEU A 396 20.10 14.56 2.96
N GLN A 397 19.59 15.76 3.22
CA GLN A 397 20.21 17.00 2.76
C GLN A 397 19.91 18.18 3.71
N TYR A 398 20.90 18.60 4.50
CA TYR A 398 21.03 19.96 5.06
C TYR A 398 21.11 21.07 3.97
N ARG A 399 20.64 20.81 2.74
CA ARG A 399 20.62 21.71 1.58
C ARG A 399 19.32 21.65 0.78
N SER A 400 18.36 20.82 1.19
CA SER A 400 17.03 20.90 0.60
C SER A 400 16.41 22.24 1.01
N LYS A 401 15.87 22.99 0.05
CA LYS A 401 15.03 24.15 0.34
C LYS A 401 13.62 23.75 0.77
N GLU A 402 13.38 22.45 0.92
CA GLU A 402 12.06 21.91 1.19
C GLU A 402 11.85 21.67 2.69
N THR A 403 10.63 21.95 3.15
CA THR A 403 10.20 21.82 4.54
C THR A 403 8.87 21.08 4.57
N MET A 404 8.81 19.96 5.27
CA MET A 404 7.58 19.16 5.38
C MET A 404 6.54 19.83 6.28
N ALA A 405 7.02 20.42 7.38
CA ALA A 405 6.19 21.11 8.35
C ALA A 405 6.84 22.41 8.77
N ALA A 406 6.07 23.49 8.83
CA ALA A 406 6.54 24.83 9.12
C ALA A 406 5.63 25.51 10.15
N PHE A 407 6.20 26.44 10.90
CA PHE A 407 5.48 27.26 11.87
C PHE A 407 6.10 28.65 11.90
N GLY A 408 5.37 29.64 11.41
CA GLY A 408 5.86 31.01 11.20
C GLY A 408 4.87 32.08 11.66
N TRP A 409 5.23 33.34 11.45
CA TRP A 409 4.46 34.49 11.92
C TRP A 409 4.04 35.40 10.78
N THR A 410 2.81 35.88 10.84
CA THR A 410 2.36 36.98 10.00
C THR A 410 2.94 38.31 10.48
N GLU A 411 2.98 39.31 9.59
CA GLU A 411 3.44 40.67 9.93
C GLU A 411 2.69 41.30 11.12
N ARG A 412 1.47 40.83 11.41
CA ARG A 412 0.63 41.32 12.52
C ARG A 412 0.71 40.47 13.78
N GLY A 413 1.59 39.46 13.81
CA GLY A 413 1.89 38.67 15.00
C GLY A 413 0.93 37.51 15.28
N GLY A 414 0.15 37.07 14.28
CA GLY A 414 -0.54 35.79 14.35
C GLY A 414 0.31 34.65 13.78
N ARG A 415 0.13 33.45 14.33
CA ARG A 415 0.93 32.25 14.08
C ARG A 415 0.27 31.36 13.03
N VAL A 416 1.07 30.87 12.09
CA VAL A 416 0.63 30.01 11.00
C VAL A 416 1.44 28.73 11.03
N GLY A 417 0.77 27.59 11.17
CA GLY A 417 1.36 26.26 11.03
C GLY A 417 0.95 25.60 9.72
N TYR A 418 1.84 24.79 9.17
CA TYR A 418 1.58 23.93 8.03
C TYR A 418 2.13 22.53 8.28
N VAL A 419 1.34 21.51 7.97
CA VAL A 419 1.75 20.10 7.99
C VAL A 419 1.48 19.48 6.63
N GLY A 420 2.56 19.19 5.90
CA GLY A 420 2.49 18.66 4.54
C GLY A 420 2.18 17.17 4.45
N ASP A 421 2.37 16.40 5.52
CA ASP A 421 2.11 14.95 5.55
C ASP A 421 0.62 14.68 5.27
N VAL A 422 0.37 13.83 4.29
CA VAL A 422 -0.98 13.47 3.84
C VAL A 422 -1.47 12.14 4.39
N ASN A 423 -0.61 11.39 5.10
CA ASN A 423 -0.98 10.12 5.68
C ASN A 423 -1.30 10.30 7.17
N PRO A 424 -2.47 9.85 7.63
CA PRO A 424 -2.74 9.86 9.06
C PRO A 424 -1.74 8.97 9.79
N SER A 425 -1.11 9.54 10.81
CA SER A 425 -0.15 8.85 11.65
C SER A 425 -0.14 9.43 13.06
N GLU A 426 0.40 8.67 14.01
CA GLU A 426 0.64 9.20 15.35
C GLU A 426 1.59 10.41 15.33
N ASN A 427 2.58 10.38 14.45
CA ASN A 427 3.58 11.46 14.35
C ASN A 427 2.94 12.74 13.82
N MET A 428 2.10 12.61 12.78
CA MET A 428 1.27 13.71 12.28
C MET A 428 0.36 14.25 13.38
N THR A 429 -0.26 13.38 14.18
CA THR A 429 -1.11 13.78 15.32
C THR A 429 -0.32 14.59 16.37
N LYS A 430 0.85 14.09 16.78
CA LYS A 430 1.73 14.80 17.73
C LYS A 430 2.17 16.15 17.20
N LEU A 431 2.53 16.21 15.91
CA LEU A 431 2.92 17.44 15.24
C LEU A 431 1.77 18.45 15.20
N ILE A 432 0.58 18.07 14.74
CA ILE A 432 -0.59 18.96 14.71
C ILE A 432 -0.89 19.50 16.12
N VAL A 433 -0.86 18.63 17.14
CA VAL A 433 -1.06 19.04 18.53
C VAL A 433 0.03 20.02 18.98
N ALA A 434 1.30 19.78 18.66
CA ALA A 434 2.39 20.70 19.01
C ALA A 434 2.23 22.08 18.36
N LEU A 435 1.72 22.15 17.12
CA LEU A 435 1.48 23.42 16.43
C LEU A 435 0.21 24.14 16.91
N CYS A 436 -0.82 23.41 17.35
CA CYS A 436 -2.04 24.01 17.90
C CYS A 436 -1.87 24.53 19.34
N PHE A 437 -0.89 24.03 20.08
CA PHE A 437 -0.60 24.41 21.47
C PHE A 437 0.87 24.87 21.64
N PRO A 438 1.26 26.00 21.03
CA PRO A 438 2.62 26.51 21.16
C PRO A 438 2.99 26.84 22.62
N LYS A 439 4.28 26.72 22.95
CA LYS A 439 4.81 27.05 24.28
C LYS A 439 4.50 28.52 24.59
N THR A 440 3.88 28.78 25.74
CA THR A 440 3.77 30.15 26.27
C THR A 440 5.11 30.53 26.87
N SER A 441 5.99 31.11 26.06
CA SER A 441 7.30 31.55 26.53
C SER A 441 7.16 32.71 27.54
N PRO A 442 7.80 32.64 28.73
CA PRO A 442 7.98 33.82 29.56
C PRO A 442 8.97 34.77 28.86
N VAL A 443 8.46 35.95 28.49
CA VAL A 443 9.21 37.01 27.80
C VAL A 443 10.57 37.23 28.46
N SER A 444 11.63 36.83 27.77
CA SER A 444 13.02 37.01 28.20
C SER A 444 13.72 37.87 27.16
N ILE A 445 14.36 38.95 27.62
CA ILE A 445 15.08 39.94 26.81
C ILE A 445 16.47 39.36 26.51
N GLU A 446 16.78 39.11 25.23
CA GLU A 446 18.07 38.59 24.78
C GLU A 446 19.11 39.69 24.47
N ALA A 447 20.38 39.32 24.62
CA ALA A 447 21.58 40.03 24.16
C ALA A 447 22.26 39.23 23.01
N PRO A 448 23.07 39.87 22.14
CA PRO A 448 23.40 39.33 20.81
C PRO A 448 24.63 38.39 20.76
N PRO A 449 24.75 37.49 19.75
CA PRO A 449 25.83 36.52 19.65
C PRO A 449 27.00 36.93 18.73
N GLU A 450 28.19 36.42 19.06
CA GLU A 450 29.44 36.54 18.30
C GLU A 450 29.61 35.45 17.22
N SER A 451 30.30 35.83 16.15
CA SER A 451 30.57 35.07 14.93
C SER A 451 31.60 33.95 15.09
N GLN A 452 31.41 32.82 14.38
CA GLN A 452 32.50 31.86 14.12
C GLN A 452 32.64 31.49 12.63
N ALA A 453 33.89 31.32 12.24
CA ALA A 453 34.42 31.32 10.88
C ALA A 453 34.42 29.95 10.19
N ALA A 454 34.44 30.00 8.86
CA ALA A 454 34.38 28.89 7.93
C ALA A 454 35.71 28.10 7.79
N ILE A 455 35.60 26.77 7.65
CA ILE A 455 36.69 25.87 7.23
C ILE A 455 36.31 25.24 5.88
N ARG A 456 37.20 25.37 4.89
CA ARG A 456 37.13 24.74 3.56
C ARG A 456 37.88 23.40 3.56
N PRO A 457 37.36 22.33 2.90
CA PRO A 457 38.16 21.18 2.53
C PRO A 457 38.61 21.22 1.07
N SER A 458 39.84 20.74 0.85
CA SER A 458 40.57 20.66 -0.42
C SER A 458 40.12 19.48 -1.31
N SER A 459 40.23 19.70 -2.62
CA SER A 459 39.89 18.78 -3.71
C SER A 459 41.01 17.78 -4.02
N PRO A 460 40.71 16.52 -4.37
CA PRO A 460 41.69 15.60 -4.91
C PRO A 460 41.72 15.64 -6.45
N THR A 461 42.93 15.72 -6.99
CA THR A 461 43.30 15.65 -8.41
C THR A 461 43.21 14.23 -8.94
N SER A 462 42.39 14.02 -9.98
CA SER A 462 42.28 12.77 -10.72
C SER A 462 43.21 12.74 -11.93
N ARG A 463 44.02 11.67 -12.04
CA ARG A 463 44.86 11.33 -13.20
C ARG A 463 44.01 10.90 -14.39
N GLU A 464 44.30 11.48 -15.56
CA GLU A 464 43.75 11.07 -16.85
C GLU A 464 44.39 9.77 -17.32
N GLY A 465 43.54 8.75 -17.55
CA GLY A 465 43.90 7.47 -18.14
C GLY A 465 43.34 7.36 -19.54
N VAL A 466 44.16 6.81 -20.44
CA VAL A 466 43.94 6.56 -21.86
C VAL A 466 42.60 5.84 -22.12
N ILE A 467 41.79 6.38 -23.04
CA ILE A 467 40.43 5.93 -23.35
C ILE A 467 40.48 4.68 -24.24
N ASP A 468 40.12 3.54 -23.66
CA ASP A 468 39.87 2.28 -24.35
C ASP A 468 38.53 2.34 -25.10
N SER A 469 38.54 2.09 -26.42
CA SER A 469 37.42 2.32 -27.34
C SER A 469 36.29 1.27 -27.26
N THR A 470 36.15 0.56 -26.15
CA THR A 470 35.08 -0.41 -25.91
C THR A 470 34.12 0.02 -24.81
N ALA A 471 33.87 1.33 -24.66
CA ALA A 471 32.98 1.85 -23.64
C ALA A 471 31.57 1.23 -23.74
N LYS A 472 31.10 0.62 -22.64
CA LYS A 472 29.75 0.05 -22.56
C LYS A 472 28.71 1.13 -22.87
N PRO A 473 27.64 0.83 -23.63
CA PRO A 473 26.56 1.79 -23.86
C PRO A 473 25.92 2.17 -22.52
N ALA A 474 25.47 3.41 -22.41
CA ALA A 474 24.86 3.93 -21.19
C ALA A 474 23.34 3.90 -21.26
N VAL A 475 22.69 3.45 -20.18
CA VAL A 475 21.23 3.51 -20.02
C VAL A 475 20.89 4.36 -18.80
N LEU A 476 20.03 5.35 -18.99
CA LEU A 476 19.54 6.22 -17.92
C LEU A 476 18.24 5.67 -17.34
N LEU A 477 18.22 5.40 -16.05
CA LEU A 477 17.05 5.04 -15.28
C LEU A 477 16.50 6.29 -14.58
N ILE A 478 15.24 6.62 -14.83
CA ILE A 478 14.57 7.75 -14.17
C ILE A 478 13.46 7.20 -13.27
N SER A 479 13.57 7.54 -12.00
CA SER A 479 12.73 6.99 -10.94
C SER A 479 12.57 7.98 -9.80
N PHE A 480 11.58 8.87 -9.88
CA PHE A 480 11.44 9.95 -8.90
C PHE A 480 10.91 9.52 -7.53
N ASP A 481 10.35 8.31 -7.44
CA ASP A 481 9.78 7.76 -6.20
C ASP A 481 10.03 6.24 -6.18
N ASN A 482 11.27 5.86 -5.88
CA ASN A 482 11.64 4.46 -5.68
C ASN A 482 11.58 4.14 -4.19
N GLY A 483 10.51 3.50 -3.77
CA GLY A 483 10.46 2.88 -2.45
C GLY A 483 11.52 1.77 -2.30
N PRO A 484 11.95 1.43 -1.07
CA PRO A 484 12.99 0.42 -0.82
C PRO A 484 12.64 -1.00 -1.34
N SER A 485 11.36 -1.32 -1.54
CA SER A 485 10.91 -2.59 -2.13
C SER A 485 11.14 -2.71 -3.64
N PHE A 486 11.40 -1.59 -4.31
CA PHE A 486 11.52 -1.53 -5.77
C PHE A 486 12.67 -2.39 -6.32
N GLU A 487 13.86 -2.29 -5.73
CA GLU A 487 15.01 -3.09 -6.16
C GLU A 487 14.80 -4.60 -5.93
N GLY A 488 13.99 -4.97 -4.93
CA GLY A 488 13.64 -6.36 -4.65
C GLY A 488 12.78 -6.97 -5.75
N MET A 489 11.71 -6.26 -6.15
CA MET A 489 10.80 -6.73 -7.20
C MET A 489 11.47 -6.79 -8.59
N GLU A 490 12.34 -5.83 -8.88
CA GLU A 490 12.99 -5.67 -10.20
C GLU A 490 14.43 -6.21 -10.22
N LYS A 491 14.80 -7.01 -9.23
CA LYS A 491 16.19 -7.46 -9.02
C LYS A 491 16.81 -8.08 -10.27
N GLN A 492 16.04 -8.86 -11.03
CA GLN A 492 16.51 -9.51 -12.26
C GLN A 492 16.83 -8.47 -13.35
N LEU A 493 15.93 -7.50 -13.58
CA LEU A 493 16.13 -6.42 -14.55
C LEU A 493 17.36 -5.57 -14.20
N PHE A 494 17.49 -5.15 -12.93
CA PHE A 494 18.63 -4.37 -12.47
C PHE A 494 19.96 -5.12 -12.61
N SER A 495 19.97 -6.42 -12.26
CA SER A 495 21.15 -7.27 -12.40
C SER A 495 21.57 -7.40 -13.85
N ALA A 496 20.60 -7.63 -14.75
CA ALA A 496 20.84 -7.73 -16.18
C ALA A 496 21.36 -6.40 -16.77
N LEU A 497 20.78 -5.26 -16.39
CA LEU A 497 21.24 -3.93 -16.80
C LEU A 497 22.68 -3.67 -16.33
N LYS A 498 22.97 -3.82 -15.03
CA LYS A 498 24.31 -3.58 -14.46
C LYS A 498 25.39 -4.46 -15.10
N ARG A 499 25.04 -5.68 -15.52
CA ARG A 499 25.97 -6.60 -16.22
C ARG A 499 26.32 -6.11 -17.62
N ASN A 500 25.31 -5.66 -18.37
CA ASN A 500 25.43 -5.43 -19.82
C ASN A 500 25.72 -3.97 -20.21
N VAL A 501 25.37 -2.99 -19.38
CA VAL A 501 25.45 -1.56 -19.72
C VAL A 501 26.01 -0.71 -18.56
N LEU A 502 26.42 0.52 -18.87
CA LEU A 502 26.64 1.54 -17.84
C LEU A 502 25.29 2.10 -17.40
N VAL A 503 24.86 1.77 -16.17
CA VAL A 503 23.60 2.25 -15.62
C VAL A 503 23.81 3.63 -14.98
N LEU A 504 23.12 4.64 -15.52
CA LEU A 504 22.97 5.96 -14.90
C LEU A 504 21.62 5.99 -14.18
N GLN A 505 21.54 6.55 -12.98
CA GLN A 505 20.28 6.66 -12.24
C GLN A 505 19.98 8.11 -11.90
N SER A 506 18.70 8.47 -11.93
CA SER A 506 18.22 9.78 -11.52
C SER A 506 16.93 9.67 -10.72
N SER A 507 16.96 10.21 -9.51
CA SER A 507 15.81 10.28 -8.60
C SER A 507 15.10 11.65 -8.61
N ASN A 508 15.58 12.61 -9.38
CA ASN A 508 14.93 13.92 -9.52
C ASN A 508 15.06 14.50 -10.93
N ALA A 509 14.29 15.56 -11.19
CA ALA A 509 14.21 16.20 -12.49
C ALA A 509 15.54 16.82 -12.94
N ASP A 510 16.25 17.53 -12.07
CA ASP A 510 17.48 18.23 -12.43
C ASP A 510 18.59 17.27 -12.84
N ALA A 511 18.79 16.21 -12.06
CA ALA A 511 19.74 15.15 -12.39
C ALA A 511 19.36 14.45 -13.71
N ALA A 512 18.07 14.23 -13.97
CA ALA A 512 17.60 13.61 -15.20
C ALA A 512 17.85 14.51 -16.40
N LEU A 513 17.52 15.81 -16.31
CA LEU A 513 17.81 16.80 -17.35
C LEU A 513 19.31 16.92 -17.61
N LYS A 514 20.13 16.88 -16.55
CA LYS A 514 21.59 16.89 -16.67
C LYS A 514 22.08 15.66 -17.44
N HIS A 515 21.61 14.46 -17.10
CA HIS A 515 21.98 13.24 -17.82
C HIS A 515 21.50 13.24 -19.28
N LEU A 516 20.27 13.69 -19.55
CA LEU A 516 19.72 13.83 -20.90
C LEU A 516 20.45 14.87 -21.75
N SER A 517 21.25 15.76 -21.15
CA SER A 517 22.00 16.81 -21.85
C SER A 517 23.48 16.48 -22.04
N ARG A 518 23.97 15.36 -21.48
CA ARG A 518 25.36 14.92 -21.65
C ARG A 518 25.66 14.53 -23.09
N LYS A 519 26.93 14.67 -23.48
CA LYS A 519 27.50 14.18 -24.74
C LYS A 519 28.65 13.21 -24.41
N PRO A 520 28.62 11.95 -24.89
CA PRO A 520 27.51 11.31 -25.62
C PRO A 520 26.25 11.18 -24.74
N SER A 521 25.07 11.25 -25.36
CA SER A 521 23.80 11.01 -24.68
C SER A 521 23.64 9.53 -24.34
N PRO A 522 22.85 9.16 -23.31
CA PRO A 522 22.53 7.76 -23.05
C PRO A 522 21.89 7.12 -24.30
N THR A 523 22.16 5.83 -24.51
CA THR A 523 21.65 5.05 -25.65
C THR A 523 20.16 4.75 -25.48
N ALA A 524 19.70 4.60 -24.24
CA ALA A 524 18.29 4.46 -23.89
C ALA A 524 17.98 5.12 -22.54
N VAL A 525 16.71 5.45 -22.35
CA VAL A 525 16.12 5.92 -21.09
C VAL A 525 15.03 4.94 -20.69
N PHE A 526 15.12 4.38 -19.49
CA PHE A 526 14.12 3.47 -18.93
C PHE A 526 13.44 4.14 -17.73
N LEU A 527 12.13 4.31 -17.84
CA LEU A 527 11.29 5.08 -16.93
C LEU A 527 10.52 4.10 -16.05
N THR A 528 10.82 4.07 -14.75
CA THR A 528 10.33 3.00 -13.86
C THR A 528 9.17 3.41 -12.97
N HIS A 529 8.90 4.70 -12.82
CA HIS A 529 7.86 5.24 -11.93
C HIS A 529 7.21 6.47 -12.55
N PRO A 530 5.88 6.68 -12.46
CA PRO A 530 5.18 7.77 -13.16
C PRO A 530 5.38 9.17 -12.57
N GLY A 531 6.14 9.35 -11.50
CA GLY A 531 6.32 10.65 -10.83
C GLY A 531 6.82 11.79 -11.74
N PHE A 532 7.36 11.48 -12.93
CA PHE A 532 7.76 12.48 -13.93
C PHE A 532 6.63 12.93 -14.87
N VAL A 533 5.47 12.26 -14.89
CA VAL A 533 4.38 12.48 -15.87
C VAL A 533 3.82 13.90 -15.82
N HIS A 534 3.82 14.51 -14.63
CA HIS A 534 3.36 15.88 -14.39
C HIS A 534 4.50 16.93 -14.53
N ASN A 535 5.74 16.52 -14.79
CA ASN A 535 6.84 17.43 -15.05
C ASN A 535 6.99 17.67 -16.56
N ASP A 536 6.35 18.72 -17.07
CA ASP A 536 6.33 19.01 -18.50
C ASP A 536 7.72 19.23 -19.10
N ASN A 537 8.67 19.81 -18.35
CA ASN A 537 10.05 19.99 -18.81
C ASN A 537 10.74 18.65 -19.08
N ILE A 538 10.60 17.69 -18.16
CA ILE A 538 11.14 16.34 -18.33
C ILE A 538 10.45 15.63 -19.49
N VAL A 539 9.12 15.66 -19.56
CA VAL A 539 8.37 14.99 -20.64
C VAL A 539 8.75 15.56 -22.00
N GLN A 540 8.81 16.89 -22.15
CA GLN A 540 9.24 17.54 -23.39
C GLN A 540 10.68 17.17 -23.75
N ARG A 541 11.59 17.10 -22.76
CA ARG A 541 12.98 16.69 -23.01
C ARG A 541 13.07 15.24 -23.44
N LEU A 542 12.30 14.33 -22.86
CA LEU A 542 12.21 12.92 -23.25
C LEU A 542 11.65 12.75 -24.66
N VAL A 543 10.58 13.49 -25.00
CA VAL A 543 10.01 13.52 -26.35
C VAL A 543 11.05 14.02 -27.36
N LYS A 544 11.77 15.10 -27.04
CA LYS A 544 12.86 15.61 -27.88
C LYS A 544 13.98 14.59 -28.04
N TYR A 545 14.43 13.97 -26.95
CA TYR A 545 15.46 12.92 -26.96
C TYR A 545 15.06 11.74 -27.86
N ALA A 546 13.82 11.26 -27.77
CA ALA A 546 13.31 10.22 -28.66
C ALA A 546 13.30 10.69 -30.12
N ARG A 547 12.79 11.90 -30.41
CA ARG A 547 12.77 12.47 -31.77
C ARG A 547 14.16 12.60 -32.40
N GLU A 548 15.19 12.83 -31.59
CA GLU A 548 16.59 12.95 -32.01
C GLU A 548 17.28 11.60 -32.27
N GLY A 549 16.62 10.46 -31.99
CA GLY A 549 17.17 9.12 -32.21
C GLY A 549 17.27 8.26 -30.96
N GLY A 550 16.94 8.81 -29.79
CA GLY A 550 16.96 8.11 -28.51
C GLY A 550 15.88 7.06 -28.36
N ARG A 551 16.06 6.14 -27.42
CA ARG A 551 15.06 5.12 -27.06
C ARG A 551 14.50 5.42 -25.68
N VAL A 552 13.18 5.56 -25.57
CA VAL A 552 12.51 5.77 -24.27
C VAL A 552 11.60 4.58 -24.00
N VAL A 553 11.72 3.96 -22.83
CA VAL A 553 10.95 2.78 -22.46
C VAL A 553 10.23 3.04 -21.14
N LEU A 554 8.93 2.86 -21.13
CA LEU A 554 8.06 2.91 -19.95
C LEU A 554 7.81 1.49 -19.48
N GLY A 555 8.11 1.18 -18.21
CA GLY A 555 7.85 -0.16 -17.69
C GLY A 555 8.02 -0.23 -16.17
N SER A 556 8.06 -1.45 -15.64
CA SER A 556 8.18 -1.69 -14.20
C SER A 556 7.01 -1.03 -13.44
N GLN A 557 7.27 -0.28 -12.36
CA GLN A 557 6.25 0.36 -11.53
C GLN A 557 5.50 1.51 -12.23
N PHE A 558 5.87 1.88 -13.46
CA PHE A 558 5.19 2.91 -14.24
C PHE A 558 3.70 2.60 -14.39
N SER A 559 3.35 1.42 -14.89
CA SER A 559 1.95 1.02 -15.10
C SER A 559 1.22 0.71 -13.80
N THR A 560 1.93 0.30 -12.74
CA THR A 560 1.32 0.03 -11.43
C THR A 560 0.81 1.29 -10.75
N HIS A 561 1.53 2.40 -10.87
CA HIS A 561 1.27 3.63 -10.11
C HIS A 561 0.66 4.77 -10.92
N LEU A 562 0.64 4.67 -12.26
CA LEU A 562 0.03 5.69 -13.09
C LEU A 562 -1.49 5.58 -12.97
N GLN A 563 -2.16 6.67 -12.60
CA GLN A 563 -3.61 6.70 -12.54
C GLN A 563 -4.20 6.44 -13.93
N LEU A 564 -5.31 5.69 -14.00
CA LEU A 564 -5.90 5.28 -15.28
C LEU A 564 -6.27 6.48 -16.16
N ASP A 565 -6.71 7.59 -15.54
CA ASP A 565 -7.09 8.82 -16.24
C ASP A 565 -5.89 9.62 -16.78
N ASP A 566 -4.68 9.37 -16.28
CA ASP A 566 -3.46 10.04 -16.72
C ASP A 566 -2.82 9.38 -17.97
N PHE A 567 -3.20 8.15 -18.32
CA PHE A 567 -2.66 7.46 -19.50
C PHE A 567 -2.86 8.27 -20.78
N LYS A 568 -4.11 8.66 -21.06
CA LYS A 568 -4.47 9.38 -22.29
C LYS A 568 -3.86 10.79 -22.36
N PRO A 569 -3.93 11.65 -21.33
CA PRO A 569 -3.21 12.92 -21.31
C PRO A 569 -1.70 12.75 -21.52
N PHE A 570 -1.08 11.76 -20.86
CA PHE A 570 0.35 11.51 -20.99
C PHE A 570 0.73 11.12 -22.42
N PHE A 571 0.11 10.09 -23.01
CA PHE A 571 0.44 9.64 -24.36
C PHE A 571 0.09 10.66 -25.45
N ARG A 572 -0.87 11.55 -25.21
CA ARG A 572 -1.15 12.69 -26.09
C ARG A 572 0.06 13.63 -26.24
N LYS A 573 0.86 13.82 -25.17
CA LYS A 573 2.12 14.61 -25.24
C LYS A 573 3.14 13.99 -26.23
N TRP A 574 3.03 12.68 -26.49
CA TRP A 574 3.83 11.95 -27.47
C TRP A 574 3.19 11.90 -28.87
N ASN A 575 2.04 12.55 -29.07
CA ASN A 575 1.20 12.45 -30.27
C ASN A 575 0.72 11.01 -30.55
N LEU A 576 0.40 10.28 -29.48
CA LEU A 576 -0.11 8.91 -29.56
C LEU A 576 -1.55 8.87 -29.04
N PRO A 577 -2.46 8.12 -29.69
CA PRO A 577 -3.85 7.99 -29.25
C PRO A 577 -4.03 6.95 -28.13
N TRP A 578 -2.92 6.47 -27.55
CA TRP A 578 -2.91 5.39 -26.57
C TRP A 578 -3.63 5.81 -25.29
N ASP A 579 -4.25 4.83 -24.66
CA ASP A 579 -5.05 5.00 -23.46
C ASP A 579 -5.01 3.70 -22.64
N SER A 580 -5.38 3.75 -21.36
CA SER A 580 -5.43 2.56 -20.51
C SER A 580 -6.49 1.57 -21.02
N GLY A 581 -6.06 0.32 -21.19
CA GLY A 581 -6.91 -0.84 -21.42
C GLY A 581 -7.23 -1.56 -20.12
N ALA A 582 -7.71 -2.78 -20.21
CA ALA A 582 -7.99 -3.62 -19.06
C ALA A 582 -6.71 -4.00 -18.30
N TYR A 583 -6.82 -4.09 -16.97
CA TYR A 583 -5.82 -4.76 -16.17
C TYR A 583 -6.27 -6.17 -15.85
N HIS A 584 -5.48 -7.14 -16.28
CA HIS A 584 -5.71 -8.53 -15.95
C HIS A 584 -4.46 -9.36 -16.21
N ARG A 585 -4.45 -10.60 -15.70
CA ARG A 585 -3.46 -11.59 -16.11
C ARG A 585 -4.01 -12.41 -17.27
N THR A 586 -3.26 -12.50 -18.37
CA THR A 586 -3.59 -13.38 -19.49
C THR A 586 -2.32 -13.85 -20.20
N THR A 587 -2.44 -14.94 -20.95
CA THR A 587 -1.37 -15.40 -21.85
C THR A 587 -1.41 -14.57 -23.13
N VAL A 588 -0.32 -13.90 -23.46
CA VAL A 588 -0.14 -13.15 -24.71
C VAL A 588 0.93 -13.80 -25.59
N ALA A 589 0.89 -13.53 -26.89
CA ALA A 589 1.87 -14.00 -27.86
C ALA A 589 2.48 -12.84 -28.64
N LEU A 590 3.66 -13.07 -29.21
CA LEU A 590 4.25 -12.15 -30.18
C LEU A 590 3.24 -11.83 -31.27
N ASN A 591 3.15 -10.54 -31.61
CA ASN A 591 2.19 -10.06 -32.59
C ASN A 591 2.35 -10.81 -33.93
N PRO A 592 1.33 -11.57 -34.37
CA PRO A 592 1.42 -12.33 -35.62
C PRO A 592 1.38 -11.44 -36.86
N ALA A 593 1.13 -10.14 -36.74
CA ALA A 593 1.29 -9.17 -37.83
C ALA A 593 2.75 -8.70 -38.01
N GLY A 594 3.67 -9.20 -37.18
CA GLY A 594 5.07 -8.80 -37.15
C GLY A 594 5.41 -8.00 -35.89
N ILE A 595 6.67 -8.11 -35.47
CA ILE A 595 7.20 -7.34 -34.34
C ILE A 595 7.73 -5.99 -34.85
N PRO A 596 7.42 -4.87 -34.17
CA PRO A 596 7.89 -3.55 -34.60
C PRO A 596 9.42 -3.45 -34.65
N SER A 597 9.97 -3.01 -35.78
CA SER A 597 11.41 -2.73 -35.93
C SER A 597 11.88 -1.65 -34.94
N PRO A 598 13.09 -1.77 -34.34
CA PRO A 598 14.15 -2.72 -34.65
C PRO A 598 14.17 -3.95 -33.72
N LEU A 599 13.07 -4.25 -33.02
CA LEU A 599 13.02 -5.40 -32.12
C LEU A 599 13.09 -6.71 -32.92
N HIS A 600 13.84 -7.68 -32.42
CA HIS A 600 13.99 -8.97 -33.09
C HIS A 600 13.14 -10.06 -32.43
N PRO A 601 12.21 -10.73 -33.17
CA PRO A 601 11.38 -11.78 -32.60
C PRO A 601 12.20 -12.96 -32.04
N SER A 602 13.35 -13.26 -32.63
CA SER A 602 14.27 -14.31 -32.14
C SER A 602 14.96 -13.97 -30.82
N LYS A 603 14.80 -12.75 -30.30
CA LYS A 603 15.32 -12.30 -28.99
C LYS A 603 14.23 -12.29 -27.91
N LEU A 604 13.00 -12.61 -28.27
CA LEU A 604 11.81 -12.55 -27.43
C LEU A 604 11.15 -13.93 -27.31
N PHE A 605 10.30 -14.11 -26.30
CA PHE A 605 9.56 -15.35 -26.11
C PHE A 605 8.31 -15.37 -27.00
N ASP A 606 7.98 -16.51 -27.61
CA ASP A 606 6.82 -16.62 -28.50
C ASP A 606 5.49 -16.27 -27.82
N ALA A 607 5.34 -16.64 -26.54
CA ALA A 607 4.17 -16.37 -25.71
C ALA A 607 4.49 -16.57 -24.23
N TYR A 608 3.79 -15.82 -23.37
CA TYR A 608 3.87 -15.97 -21.92
C TYR A 608 2.65 -15.38 -21.21
N SER A 609 2.45 -15.77 -19.94
CA SER A 609 1.41 -15.21 -19.06
C SER A 609 1.95 -13.99 -18.34
N MET A 610 1.25 -12.87 -18.49
CA MET A 610 1.63 -11.59 -17.90
C MET A 610 0.44 -10.95 -17.20
N LYS A 611 0.68 -10.38 -16.01
CA LYS A 611 -0.28 -9.50 -15.34
C LYS A 611 0.09 -8.08 -15.70
N ALA A 612 -0.76 -7.40 -16.45
CA ALA A 612 -0.43 -6.08 -16.96
C ALA A 612 -1.62 -5.13 -16.97
N VAL A 613 -1.33 -3.82 -16.96
CA VAL A 613 -2.22 -2.79 -17.50
C VAL A 613 -2.04 -2.79 -19.02
N HIS A 614 -3.06 -3.20 -19.77
CA HIS A 614 -3.01 -3.17 -21.23
C HIS A 614 -3.15 -1.74 -21.76
N LEU A 615 -2.77 -1.52 -23.02
CA LEU A 615 -3.09 -0.30 -23.78
C LEU A 615 -4.16 -0.60 -24.81
N LYS A 616 -5.11 0.32 -24.96
CA LYS A 616 -6.05 0.36 -26.09
C LYS A 616 -5.65 1.45 -27.10
N ASN A 617 -6.29 1.44 -28.26
CA ASN A 617 -6.00 2.36 -29.39
C ASN A 617 -4.56 2.31 -29.92
N VAL A 618 -3.86 1.18 -29.71
CA VAL A 618 -2.54 0.95 -30.27
C VAL A 618 -2.70 0.40 -31.70
N LYS A 619 -2.04 1.01 -32.68
CA LYS A 619 -2.04 0.51 -34.07
C LYS A 619 -1.41 -0.89 -34.10
N ASP A 620 -1.95 -1.81 -34.90
CA ASP A 620 -1.48 -3.20 -34.93
C ASP A 620 0.03 -3.32 -35.19
N LYS A 621 0.58 -2.51 -36.11
CA LYS A 621 2.02 -2.48 -36.40
C LYS A 621 2.91 -1.97 -35.26
N HIS A 622 2.33 -1.47 -34.16
CA HIS A 622 3.06 -1.01 -32.97
C HIS A 622 2.91 -1.99 -31.79
N LYS A 623 2.02 -2.99 -31.87
CA LYS A 623 1.83 -3.97 -30.79
C LYS A 623 2.99 -4.97 -30.81
N VAL A 624 3.59 -5.23 -29.66
CA VAL A 624 4.67 -6.23 -29.52
C VAL A 624 4.09 -7.58 -29.11
N TYR A 625 3.31 -7.59 -28.03
CA TYR A 625 2.57 -8.75 -27.57
C TYR A 625 1.07 -8.47 -27.65
N VAL A 626 0.29 -9.48 -28.03
CA VAL A 626 -1.17 -9.39 -28.14
C VAL A 626 -1.84 -10.62 -27.54
N PRO A 627 -3.04 -10.49 -26.94
CA PRO A 627 -3.89 -11.64 -26.69
C PRO A 627 -4.29 -12.30 -28.01
N THR A 628 -4.52 -13.60 -27.97
CA THR A 628 -4.99 -14.39 -29.11
C THR A 628 -6.37 -14.96 -28.79
N SER A 629 -7.05 -15.57 -29.77
CA SER A 629 -8.31 -16.28 -29.52
C SER A 629 -8.16 -17.47 -28.56
N GLY A 630 -6.93 -17.93 -28.27
CA GLY A 630 -6.65 -18.95 -27.25
C GLY A 630 -6.36 -18.38 -25.86
N SER A 631 -6.32 -17.06 -25.71
CA SER A 631 -6.02 -16.39 -24.44
C SER A 631 -7.24 -16.40 -23.52
N CYS A 632 -7.00 -16.53 -22.22
CA CYS A 632 -8.03 -16.47 -21.18
C CYS A 632 -7.58 -15.51 -20.09
N VAL A 633 -8.53 -14.76 -19.52
CA VAL A 633 -8.30 -14.03 -18.27
C VAL A 633 -8.14 -15.05 -17.16
N GLU A 634 -7.06 -14.93 -16.40
CA GLU A 634 -6.76 -15.89 -15.35
C GLU A 634 -7.49 -15.56 -14.05
N THR A 635 -7.92 -16.61 -13.34
CA THR A 635 -8.49 -16.47 -12.01
C THR A 635 -7.41 -16.10 -10.98
N PRO A 636 -7.78 -15.64 -9.77
CA PRO A 636 -6.81 -15.43 -8.69
C PRO A 636 -6.01 -16.68 -8.32
N SER A 637 -6.54 -17.89 -8.56
CA SER A 637 -5.83 -19.17 -8.37
C SER A 637 -4.86 -19.52 -9.52
N GLY A 638 -4.76 -18.66 -10.54
CA GLY A 638 -3.97 -18.87 -11.73
C GLY A 638 -4.58 -19.84 -12.74
N GLU A 639 -5.81 -20.31 -12.52
CA GLU A 639 -6.48 -21.19 -13.48
C GLU A 639 -7.00 -20.36 -14.68
N PRO A 640 -7.05 -20.92 -15.91
CA PRO A 640 -7.64 -20.22 -17.04
C PRO A 640 -9.13 -19.97 -16.78
N GLY A 641 -9.53 -18.70 -16.73
CA GLY A 641 -10.91 -18.25 -16.57
C GLY A 641 -11.59 -17.97 -17.91
N GLN A 642 -12.28 -16.85 -18.02
CA GLN A 642 -13.04 -16.50 -19.23
C GLN A 642 -12.12 -16.25 -20.44
N PRO A 643 -12.47 -16.74 -21.65
CA PRO A 643 -11.76 -16.41 -22.87
C PRO A 643 -11.69 -14.90 -23.10
N VAL A 644 -10.53 -14.41 -23.55
CA VAL A 644 -10.38 -13.01 -23.98
C VAL A 644 -11.15 -12.85 -25.29
N SER A 645 -12.10 -11.91 -25.33
CA SER A 645 -12.99 -11.70 -26.47
C SER A 645 -13.31 -10.21 -26.66
N GLY A 646 -13.94 -9.87 -27.80
CA GLY A 646 -14.39 -8.51 -28.07
C GLY A 646 -13.27 -7.46 -28.09
N SER A 647 -13.49 -6.34 -27.41
CA SER A 647 -12.53 -5.23 -27.32
C SER A 647 -11.19 -5.64 -26.68
N LEU A 648 -11.20 -6.59 -25.74
CA LEU A 648 -9.97 -7.05 -25.07
C LEU A 648 -8.97 -7.69 -26.03
N LEU A 649 -9.44 -8.28 -27.15
CA LEU A 649 -8.54 -8.81 -28.18
C LEU A 649 -7.76 -7.71 -28.94
N ASN A 650 -8.25 -6.47 -28.88
CA ASN A 650 -7.64 -5.33 -29.55
C ASN A 650 -6.64 -4.57 -28.66
N GLU A 651 -6.57 -4.90 -27.37
CA GLU A 651 -5.65 -4.30 -26.43
C GLU A 651 -4.29 -5.02 -26.44
N CYS A 652 -3.23 -4.35 -26.00
CA CYS A 652 -1.90 -4.96 -25.91
C CYS A 652 -1.17 -4.57 -24.62
N PRO A 653 -0.53 -5.51 -23.92
CA PRO A 653 0.25 -5.20 -22.72
C PRO A 653 1.65 -4.64 -23.05
N ALA A 654 2.09 -4.70 -24.31
CA ALA A 654 3.37 -4.15 -24.72
C ALA A 654 3.29 -3.53 -26.13
N ALA A 655 3.84 -2.32 -26.28
CA ALA A 655 3.84 -1.56 -27.51
C ALA A 655 5.19 -0.90 -27.79
N TRP A 656 5.54 -0.75 -29.06
CA TRP A 656 6.76 -0.12 -29.55
C TRP A 656 6.45 0.71 -30.78
N VAL A 657 6.75 2.02 -30.73
CA VAL A 657 6.37 2.97 -31.79
C VAL A 657 7.55 3.90 -32.15
N PRO A 658 7.79 4.17 -33.44
CA PRO A 658 8.74 5.20 -33.83
C PRO A 658 8.25 6.59 -33.44
N VAL A 659 9.14 7.40 -32.88
CA VAL A 659 8.90 8.80 -32.51
C VAL A 659 10.05 9.63 -33.07
N GLY A 660 9.83 10.31 -34.19
CA GLY A 660 10.90 10.97 -34.95
C GLY A 660 11.93 9.95 -35.44
N LYS A 661 13.21 10.13 -35.10
CA LYS A 661 14.30 9.20 -35.46
C LYS A 661 14.49 8.07 -34.44
N GLY A 662 13.87 8.16 -33.26
CA GLY A 662 13.98 7.19 -32.18
C GLY A 662 12.65 6.52 -31.89
N TYR A 663 12.46 6.09 -30.64
CA TYR A 663 11.36 5.20 -30.28
C TYR A 663 10.81 5.45 -28.88
N LEU A 664 9.51 5.14 -28.72
CA LEU A 664 8.85 4.99 -27.42
C LEU A 664 8.35 3.55 -27.26
N GLY A 665 8.66 2.96 -26.11
CA GLY A 665 8.16 1.65 -25.68
C GLY A 665 7.30 1.73 -24.43
N TYR A 666 6.36 0.81 -24.34
CA TYR A 666 5.54 0.57 -23.16
C TYR A 666 5.52 -0.92 -22.83
N ILE A 667 5.69 -1.24 -21.55
CA ILE A 667 5.58 -2.58 -20.96
C ILE A 667 4.67 -2.45 -19.74
N GLY A 668 3.44 -2.96 -19.84
CA GLY A 668 2.43 -2.84 -18.80
C GLY A 668 2.53 -3.85 -17.67
N ASP A 669 3.53 -4.72 -17.69
CA ASP A 669 3.77 -5.77 -16.70
C ASP A 669 3.98 -5.18 -15.30
N VAL A 670 3.20 -5.64 -14.33
CA VAL A 670 3.28 -5.20 -12.93
C VAL A 670 3.93 -6.23 -12.00
N ASN A 671 4.30 -7.39 -12.53
CA ASN A 671 4.86 -8.52 -11.80
C ASN A 671 6.30 -8.87 -12.24
N SER A 672 6.89 -8.05 -13.11
CA SER A 672 8.29 -8.11 -13.54
C SER A 672 8.67 -9.51 -14.01
N GLU A 673 7.87 -10.06 -14.94
CA GLU A 673 8.15 -11.34 -15.55
C GLU A 673 9.48 -11.34 -16.30
N GLU A 674 10.13 -12.51 -16.36
CA GLU A 674 11.43 -12.65 -17.03
C GLU A 674 11.32 -12.29 -18.52
N GLU A 675 10.21 -12.69 -19.15
CA GLU A 675 9.92 -12.35 -20.54
C GLU A 675 9.79 -10.84 -20.77
N SER A 676 9.17 -10.12 -19.82
CA SER A 676 9.06 -8.66 -19.84
C SER A 676 10.42 -7.99 -19.55
N THR A 677 11.22 -8.56 -18.67
CA THR A 677 12.62 -8.12 -18.42
C THR A 677 13.45 -8.22 -19.71
N ARG A 678 13.34 -9.34 -20.43
CA ARG A 678 14.04 -9.53 -21.71
C ARG A 678 13.53 -8.56 -22.77
N LEU A 679 12.23 -8.28 -22.81
CA LEU A 679 11.65 -7.25 -23.67
C LEU A 679 12.19 -5.85 -23.35
N ALA A 680 12.27 -5.48 -22.07
CA ALA A 680 12.82 -4.20 -21.63
C ALA A 680 14.26 -4.00 -22.11
N LEU A 681 15.10 -5.03 -21.98
CA LEU A 681 16.49 -5.00 -22.45
C LEU A 681 16.58 -4.86 -23.98
N GLU A 682 15.76 -5.61 -24.72
CA GLU A 682 15.69 -5.51 -26.20
C GLU A 682 15.22 -4.10 -26.64
N MET A 683 14.19 -3.54 -25.98
CA MET A 683 13.72 -2.18 -26.22
C MET A 683 14.82 -1.14 -25.95
N CYS A 684 15.62 -1.33 -24.90
CA CYS A 684 16.79 -0.51 -24.61
C CYS A 684 17.97 -0.72 -25.60
N GLY A 685 17.88 -1.67 -26.53
CA GLY A 685 18.95 -1.99 -27.48
C GLY A 685 20.10 -2.78 -26.86
N ILE A 686 19.84 -3.49 -25.76
CA ILE A 686 20.84 -4.26 -25.02
C ILE A 686 20.82 -5.70 -25.54
N THR A 687 21.97 -6.17 -26.01
CA THR A 687 22.11 -7.57 -26.40
C THR A 687 22.35 -8.43 -25.17
N VAL A 688 21.42 -9.34 -24.88
CA VAL A 688 21.49 -10.28 -23.76
C VAL A 688 21.94 -11.65 -24.25
N LYS A 689 23.05 -12.17 -23.73
CA LYS A 689 23.50 -13.55 -23.96
C LYS A 689 22.77 -14.52 -23.02
N PRO A 690 22.65 -15.81 -23.35
CA PRO A 690 22.13 -16.80 -22.40
C PRO A 690 22.90 -16.75 -21.08
N GLY A 691 22.19 -16.60 -19.96
CA GLY A 691 22.77 -16.48 -18.61
C GLY A 691 22.91 -15.04 -18.11
N ASP A 692 22.78 -14.03 -18.98
CA ASP A 692 22.92 -12.62 -18.60
C ASP A 692 21.75 -12.07 -17.78
N LEU A 693 20.56 -12.68 -17.85
CA LEU A 693 19.45 -12.29 -16.98
C LEU A 693 19.71 -12.73 -15.54
N GLY A 694 20.46 -13.81 -15.38
CA GLY A 694 20.67 -14.46 -14.09
C GLY A 694 19.40 -15.11 -13.54
N PRO A 695 19.49 -15.72 -12.35
CA PRO A 695 18.35 -16.35 -11.73
C PRO A 695 17.30 -15.32 -11.36
N ARG A 696 16.03 -15.68 -11.52
CA ARG A 696 14.90 -14.88 -11.04
C ARG A 696 14.50 -15.36 -9.66
N THR A 697 14.46 -14.44 -8.70
CA THR A 697 13.95 -14.68 -7.36
C THR A 697 12.62 -13.96 -7.22
N TRP A 698 11.58 -14.63 -6.72
CA TRP A 698 10.31 -14.01 -6.38
C TRP A 698 9.75 -14.61 -5.10
N ASP A 699 9.01 -13.80 -4.36
CA ASP A 699 8.38 -14.23 -3.12
C ASP A 699 7.15 -15.09 -3.45
N VAL A 700 7.17 -16.35 -3.00
CA VAL A 700 6.05 -17.29 -3.11
C VAL A 700 5.25 -17.39 -1.81
N GLY A 701 5.74 -16.76 -0.76
CA GLY A 701 5.10 -16.75 0.55
C GLY A 701 6.02 -16.14 1.59
N VAL A 702 5.73 -16.39 2.86
CA VAL A 702 6.54 -15.97 4.00
C VAL A 702 6.65 -17.15 4.97
N THR A 703 7.84 -17.43 5.47
CA THR A 703 8.06 -18.33 6.62
C THR A 703 8.22 -17.44 7.82
N ILE A 704 7.45 -17.77 8.84
CA ILE A 704 7.46 -17.05 10.09
C ILE A 704 8.10 -17.99 11.10
N GLY A 705 9.27 -17.63 11.63
CA GLY A 705 9.99 -18.41 12.64
C GLY A 705 10.69 -17.49 13.64
N ALA A 706 10.65 -17.85 14.93
CA ALA A 706 11.32 -17.14 16.03
C ALA A 706 11.10 -15.61 16.06
N GLY A 707 9.98 -15.13 15.52
CA GLY A 707 9.68 -13.71 15.50
C GLY A 707 10.28 -12.90 14.35
N GLN A 708 10.79 -13.55 13.30
CA GLN A 708 11.21 -12.91 12.05
C GLN A 708 10.33 -13.38 10.89
N VAL A 709 9.73 -12.44 10.15
CA VAL A 709 9.06 -12.72 8.88
C VAL A 709 10.16 -12.82 7.81
N THR A 710 10.43 -14.02 7.35
CA THR A 710 11.36 -14.25 6.23
C THR A 710 10.54 -14.54 4.98
N PRO A 711 10.68 -13.77 3.89
CA PRO A 711 10.03 -14.13 2.64
C PRO A 711 10.52 -15.52 2.21
N ILE A 712 9.57 -16.40 1.85
CA ILE A 712 9.89 -17.63 1.11
C ILE A 712 10.03 -17.16 -0.32
N SER A 713 11.27 -16.96 -0.73
CA SER A 713 11.56 -16.67 -2.12
C SER A 713 11.89 -17.98 -2.84
N GLU A 714 11.21 -18.23 -3.96
CA GLU A 714 11.67 -19.23 -4.92
C GLU A 714 12.65 -18.58 -5.88
N THR A 715 13.69 -19.31 -6.24
CA THR A 715 14.63 -18.90 -7.27
C THR A 715 14.55 -19.89 -8.43
N CYS A 716 14.33 -19.41 -9.65
CA CYS A 716 14.47 -20.22 -10.85
C CYS A 716 15.65 -19.75 -11.70
N ALA A 717 16.24 -20.70 -12.43
CA ALA A 717 17.21 -20.38 -13.46
C ALA A 717 16.55 -19.58 -14.60
N GLU A 718 17.37 -18.80 -15.30
CA GLU A 718 16.97 -18.12 -16.53
C GLU A 718 16.38 -19.14 -17.52
N ARG A 719 15.25 -18.79 -18.14
CA ARG A 719 14.65 -19.61 -19.17
C ARG A 719 15.34 -19.34 -20.50
N HIS A 720 15.71 -20.42 -21.16
CA HIS A 720 16.24 -20.33 -22.52
C HIS A 720 15.16 -19.88 -23.50
N LEU A 721 15.55 -19.01 -24.43
CA LEU A 721 14.73 -18.70 -25.58
C LEU A 721 14.48 -19.95 -26.43
N PRO A 722 13.30 -20.08 -27.07
CA PRO A 722 13.07 -21.13 -28.04
C PRO A 722 14.15 -21.07 -29.14
N VAL A 723 14.74 -22.23 -29.48
CA VAL A 723 15.69 -22.31 -30.58
C VAL A 723 14.93 -22.05 -31.88
N TYR A 724 15.09 -20.85 -32.42
CA TYR A 724 14.50 -20.47 -33.70
C TYR A 724 15.32 -21.11 -34.81
N THR A 725 14.90 -22.28 -35.28
CA THR A 725 15.38 -22.79 -36.58
C THR A 725 14.86 -21.82 -37.64
N LYS A 726 15.77 -21.22 -38.44
CA LYS A 726 15.43 -20.34 -39.57
C LYS A 726 14.41 -21.06 -40.46
N ARG A 727 13.11 -20.87 -40.22
CA ARG A 727 12.05 -21.45 -41.03
C ARG A 727 11.99 -20.66 -42.32
N ALA A 728 12.05 -21.37 -43.44
CA ALA A 728 11.87 -20.82 -44.77
C ALA A 728 10.47 -20.17 -44.89
N GLN A 729 10.48 -18.87 -45.20
CA GLN A 729 9.37 -18.01 -45.65
C GLN A 729 8.12 -17.87 -44.75
N LEU A 730 7.77 -16.61 -44.45
CA LEU A 730 6.49 -16.19 -43.88
C LEU A 730 5.33 -16.70 -44.77
N ARG A 731 4.63 -17.73 -44.32
CA ARG A 731 3.31 -18.12 -44.86
C ARG A 731 2.23 -17.66 -43.88
N SER A 732 0.97 -17.62 -44.32
CA SER A 732 -0.24 -17.22 -43.56
C SER A 732 -0.50 -17.95 -42.22
N ARG A 733 0.44 -18.79 -41.78
CA ARG A 733 0.43 -19.62 -40.57
C ARG A 733 0.80 -18.86 -39.29
N GLU A 734 1.23 -17.60 -39.34
CA GLU A 734 1.70 -16.90 -38.13
C GLU A 734 0.61 -16.72 -37.06
N LYS A 735 -0.64 -16.43 -37.47
CA LYS A 735 -1.79 -16.41 -36.56
C LYS A 735 -2.03 -17.78 -35.92
N GLU A 736 -1.96 -18.86 -36.70
CA GLU A 736 -2.07 -20.24 -36.20
C GLU A 736 -0.92 -20.55 -35.22
N VAL A 737 0.30 -20.10 -35.52
CA VAL A 737 1.49 -20.29 -34.65
C VAL A 737 1.32 -19.54 -33.34
N ALA A 738 0.84 -18.29 -33.36
CA ALA A 738 0.56 -17.51 -32.15
C ALA A 738 -0.55 -18.16 -31.30
N VAL A 739 -1.65 -18.60 -31.90
CA VAL A 739 -2.70 -19.34 -31.18
C VAL A 739 -2.15 -20.64 -30.59
N ARG A 740 -1.31 -21.37 -31.34
CA ARG A 740 -0.65 -22.58 -30.84
C ARG A 740 0.37 -22.30 -29.76
N SER A 741 1.12 -21.20 -29.81
CA SER A 741 2.07 -20.82 -28.75
C SER A 741 1.32 -20.49 -27.46
N VAL A 742 0.21 -19.74 -27.53
CA VAL A 742 -0.70 -19.51 -26.40
C VAL A 742 -1.26 -20.84 -25.87
N LYS A 743 -1.76 -21.72 -26.74
CA LYS A 743 -2.26 -23.03 -26.30
C LYS A 743 -1.18 -23.88 -25.61
N ARG A 744 0.06 -23.86 -26.13
CA ARG A 744 1.21 -24.54 -25.51
C ARG A 744 1.57 -23.93 -24.16
N ALA A 745 1.62 -22.60 -24.06
CA ALA A 745 1.89 -21.88 -22.81
C ALA A 745 0.80 -22.18 -21.77
N ASN A 746 -0.48 -22.12 -22.15
CA ASN A 746 -1.61 -22.48 -21.28
C ASN A 746 -1.55 -23.95 -20.83
N ASN A 747 -1.21 -24.88 -21.72
CA ASN A 747 -1.09 -26.29 -21.37
C ASN A 747 0.09 -26.55 -20.43
N SER A 748 1.27 -25.99 -20.74
CA SER A 748 2.45 -26.05 -19.87
C SER A 748 2.11 -25.51 -18.49
N ARG A 749 1.41 -24.37 -18.42
CA ARG A 749 0.97 -23.77 -17.15
C ARG A 749 -0.02 -24.63 -16.38
N ARG A 750 -1.04 -25.21 -17.03
CA ARG A 750 -1.97 -26.16 -16.41
C ARG A 750 -1.23 -27.34 -15.80
N LYS A 751 -0.29 -27.93 -16.55
CA LYS A 751 0.57 -29.00 -16.05
C LYS A 751 1.38 -28.56 -14.83
N ARG A 752 1.94 -27.34 -14.84
CA ARG A 752 2.66 -26.78 -13.69
C ARG A 752 1.77 -26.67 -12.44
N LEU A 753 0.56 -26.14 -12.58
CA LEU A 753 -0.37 -26.00 -11.45
C LEU A 753 -0.75 -27.36 -10.85
N VAL A 754 -0.98 -28.36 -11.70
CA VAL A 754 -1.24 -29.74 -11.24
C VAL A 754 -0.01 -30.32 -10.53
N ALA A 755 1.19 -30.12 -11.07
CA ALA A 755 2.43 -30.55 -10.45
C ALA A 755 2.67 -29.88 -9.08
N GLU A 756 2.38 -28.59 -8.94
CA GLU A 756 2.45 -27.89 -7.65
C GLU A 756 1.44 -28.45 -6.64
N ARG A 757 0.21 -28.72 -7.06
CA ARG A 757 -0.80 -29.37 -6.19
C ARG A 757 -0.31 -30.74 -5.71
N LEU A 758 0.25 -31.55 -6.61
CA LEU A 758 0.85 -32.85 -6.28
C LEU A 758 2.04 -32.70 -5.34
N LYS A 759 2.90 -31.69 -5.55
CA LYS A 759 4.01 -31.37 -4.64
C LYS A 759 3.47 -31.04 -3.24
N GLU A 760 2.43 -30.22 -3.11
CA GLU A 760 1.84 -29.89 -1.81
C GLU A 760 1.17 -31.09 -1.13
N GLU A 761 0.51 -31.96 -1.89
CA GLU A 761 0.04 -33.25 -1.39
C GLU A 761 1.20 -34.12 -0.87
N GLY A 762 2.31 -34.15 -1.62
CA GLY A 762 3.55 -34.81 -1.21
C GLY A 762 4.11 -34.24 0.09
N ASN A 763 4.17 -32.91 0.21
CA ASN A 763 4.60 -32.20 1.43
C ASN A 763 3.74 -32.58 2.63
N LYS A 764 2.42 -32.67 2.43
CA LYS A 764 1.48 -33.10 3.46
C LYS A 764 1.74 -34.54 3.91
N PHE A 765 1.96 -35.47 2.99
CA PHE A 765 2.29 -36.86 3.33
C PHE A 765 3.65 -36.97 4.04
N PHE A 766 4.65 -36.23 3.57
CA PHE A 766 5.99 -36.24 4.16
C PHE A 766 5.96 -35.77 5.61
N LYS A 767 5.21 -34.70 5.92
CA LYS A 767 4.99 -34.20 7.28
C LYS A 767 4.25 -35.20 8.19
N GLN A 768 3.46 -36.10 7.61
CA GLN A 768 2.74 -37.16 8.35
C GLN A 768 3.59 -38.43 8.55
N GLY A 769 4.88 -38.44 8.18
CA GLY A 769 5.71 -39.64 8.22
C GLY A 769 5.39 -40.66 7.11
N LYS A 770 4.51 -40.32 6.17
CA LYS A 770 4.05 -41.20 5.09
C LYS A 770 4.95 -41.07 3.86
N SER A 771 6.22 -41.43 4.03
CA SER A 771 7.28 -41.19 3.04
C SER A 771 7.02 -41.83 1.66
N ALA A 772 6.43 -43.03 1.61
CA ALA A 772 6.10 -43.71 0.34
C ALA A 772 5.03 -42.96 -0.47
N GLN A 773 4.00 -42.45 0.20
CA GLN A 773 2.94 -41.66 -0.44
C GLN A 773 3.49 -40.30 -0.87
N ALA A 774 4.36 -39.69 -0.07
CA ALA A 774 5.05 -38.47 -0.42
C ALA A 774 5.91 -38.63 -1.69
N ALA A 775 6.77 -39.66 -1.72
CA ALA A 775 7.61 -39.99 -2.87
C ALA A 775 6.76 -40.22 -4.14
N SER A 776 5.65 -40.95 -4.02
CA SER A 776 4.72 -41.15 -5.14
C SER A 776 4.18 -39.82 -5.68
N ARG A 777 3.76 -38.90 -4.82
CA ARG A 777 3.24 -37.58 -5.23
C ARG A 777 4.31 -36.67 -5.83
N TYR A 778 5.51 -36.64 -5.27
CA TYR A 778 6.63 -35.89 -5.86
C TYR A 778 7.03 -36.44 -7.22
N ARG A 779 7.05 -37.76 -7.40
CA ARG A 779 7.29 -38.41 -8.69
C ARG A 779 6.19 -38.06 -9.70
N GLN A 780 4.92 -38.10 -9.29
CA GLN A 780 3.80 -37.68 -10.15
C GLN A 780 3.94 -36.20 -10.56
N ALA A 781 4.32 -35.32 -9.64
CA ALA A 781 4.57 -33.90 -9.95
C ALA A 781 5.65 -33.74 -11.04
N ALA A 782 6.78 -34.44 -10.90
CA ALA A 782 7.86 -34.43 -11.89
C ALA A 782 7.44 -35.01 -13.25
N LEU A 783 6.56 -36.02 -13.28
CA LEU A 783 6.04 -36.62 -14.52
C LEU A 783 5.00 -35.75 -15.23
N VAL A 784 4.16 -35.03 -14.48
CA VAL A 784 3.08 -34.20 -15.06
C VAL A 784 3.62 -32.96 -15.74
N TYR A 785 4.58 -32.29 -15.11
CA TYR A 785 5.23 -31.10 -15.67
C TYR A 785 6.58 -31.51 -16.27
N GLU A 786 7.66 -31.35 -15.50
CA GLU A 786 9.03 -31.75 -15.80
C GLU A 786 9.80 -31.88 -14.46
N PRO A 787 10.91 -32.63 -14.39
CA PRO A 787 11.76 -32.69 -13.19
C PRO A 787 12.29 -31.30 -12.82
N ARG A 788 11.81 -30.75 -11.70
CA ARG A 788 12.34 -29.50 -11.11
C ARG A 788 13.20 -29.81 -9.91
N PRO A 789 14.24 -28.99 -9.61
CA PRO A 789 15.07 -29.18 -8.42
C PRO A 789 14.26 -29.41 -7.14
N VAL A 790 13.21 -28.62 -6.91
CA VAL A 790 12.35 -28.79 -5.72
C VAL A 790 11.60 -30.12 -5.69
N TYR A 791 11.06 -30.59 -6.81
CA TYR A 791 10.36 -31.88 -6.88
C TYR A 791 11.33 -33.03 -6.65
N MET A 792 12.53 -32.94 -7.24
CA MET A 792 13.56 -33.97 -7.15
C MET A 792 14.21 -34.00 -5.76
N SER A 793 14.49 -32.86 -5.14
CA SER A 793 14.99 -32.78 -3.77
C SER A 793 13.98 -33.32 -2.76
N ASN A 794 12.70 -32.98 -2.90
CA ASN A 794 11.65 -33.50 -2.04
C ASN A 794 11.43 -35.01 -2.23
N LEU A 795 11.48 -35.48 -3.48
CA LEU A 795 11.47 -36.91 -3.81
C LEU A 795 12.65 -37.63 -3.16
N ALA A 796 13.87 -37.10 -3.29
CA ALA A 796 15.08 -37.67 -2.69
C ALA A 796 14.94 -37.73 -1.15
N ALA A 797 14.48 -36.66 -0.51
CA ALA A 797 14.23 -36.64 0.94
C ALA A 797 13.20 -37.69 1.37
N ALA A 798 12.12 -37.88 0.60
CA ALA A 798 11.13 -38.92 0.85
C ALA A 798 11.72 -40.33 0.71
N LEU A 799 12.53 -40.58 -0.32
CA LEU A 799 13.20 -41.87 -0.54
C LEU A 799 14.20 -42.18 0.58
N LEU A 800 15.00 -41.20 1.01
CA LEU A 800 15.94 -41.34 2.14
C LEU A 800 15.22 -41.78 3.43
N LYS A 801 14.07 -41.18 3.74
CA LYS A 801 13.26 -41.58 4.91
C LYS A 801 12.70 -42.99 4.83
N MET A 802 12.62 -43.60 3.65
CA MET A 802 12.20 -45.00 3.51
C MET A 802 13.36 -45.99 3.64
N GLY A 803 14.58 -45.51 3.90
CA GLY A 803 15.79 -46.34 3.81
C GLY A 803 16.13 -46.75 2.38
N TRP A 804 15.56 -46.07 1.37
CA TRP A 804 15.90 -46.28 -0.03
C TRP A 804 17.04 -45.32 -0.39
N TYR A 805 18.21 -45.57 0.20
CA TYR A 805 19.46 -45.05 -0.31
C TYR A 805 19.94 -46.00 -1.40
N VAL A 806 20.37 -45.45 -2.53
CA VAL A 806 21.05 -46.25 -3.56
C VAL A 806 22.37 -46.70 -2.93
N VAL A 807 22.42 -47.93 -2.40
CA VAL A 807 23.69 -48.61 -2.13
C VAL A 807 24.23 -49.06 -3.47
N GLN A 808 25.07 -48.22 -4.07
CA GLN A 808 26.08 -48.65 -5.05
C GLN A 808 27.28 -47.74 -4.80
N TYR A 809 28.41 -48.21 -4.27
CA TYR A 809 29.09 -49.48 -4.52
C TYR A 809 29.37 -50.30 -3.27
#